data_AF-A0AAV9Q966-F1
#
_entry.id   AF-A0AAV9Q966-F1
#
_cell.length_a   1.000
_cell.length_b   1.000
_cell.length_c   1.000
_cell.angle_alpha   90.00
_cell.angle_beta   90.00
_cell.angle_gamma   90.00
#
_symmetry.space_group_name_H-M   'P 1'
#
loop_
_entity.id
_entity.type
_entity.pdbx_description
1 polymer ?
#
loop_
_entity_poly.entity_id
_entity_poly.type
_entity_poly.pdbx_seq_one_letter_code
_entity_poly.pdbx_strand_id
1 'polypeptide(L)'
;MASSTSTSSGGSSPPTPPRRPSQHTARNPSLHAPITPSRLREATTLSPVDRMARSKSSEEMDAGIDPLPPALRPDQSIPTVAEPESMLDDEGTEVQGQIEEPSAEELNVRSALLGNYHHNRVCGLKDCNHGTFSPRAPSLRSEEGSMDSNAVRFGGAYGSTIADDGGPRDVVHGILGDSLADSIGGSKSLSTTKWLAQKHGIKSQRWMYFSYYFPFVKWARQYRWSWLRGDIIAALTMASFYIPMSLSYASNLAHVPPINGLYSFVFNPLIYAFLGSCPQMVVGPEAAGSLLVGQVVKTSIKQGHSGDHDAVLNAQIAGVVTAIAGSVIFVAGLFRLGFLDSVLSRPFLRGFISAIGFVILVDQLIPELGLSALGRGSEIAHGSSAQKLVFLFKNVGKSHGLTTAVSLTSFAIIMLFRTLKRTLQPRYPSVAYFPDRFLVVVLSAVFTWVFAWDKQGLSILGDVKSTEGSAIPFHWPFSFSHMKHIDTALSTSFLIALLGFFESSVAAKSLGDGTHGLKDMNLSANREMVALGTANIVGGCFMALPAFGGYGRSKVNASTGGTTPMSSIMLSIITLICVLFLLPYFYYIPKGVLSAMISVVAYSLVEECPHDIKFFLKIRGWTELLLMGAIFLATVFYSLSVGIALGIGLSLLQLIRHATKPRIQILGKVPGTTNQFENAEINPENVEYIEGCLIVKIPEPLTFANTGELKTRLRRLEQYGTNKAHPSLPRVRHEENNRNVIFDVHGVTKIDGSGTQVFTEIVDDYVKRGIRVIFCRLPNRRSKVFVAFERAGIVDLCGGRGHFVGSVEEALRLSEAEDMERYIEERTDHDYRRDTQW
;
A
#
# COMPACT_ATOMS: atom_id res chain seq x y z
N MET A 1 16.50 -62.88 24.57
CA MET A 1 15.49 -63.72 23.90
C MET A 1 15.80 -63.70 22.41
N ALA A 2 16.10 -64.90 21.87
CA ALA A 2 16.10 -65.34 20.45
C ALA A 2 16.66 -64.37 19.38
N SER A 3 17.88 -64.57 18.85
CA SER A 3 18.24 -65.51 17.74
C SER A 3 17.51 -65.17 16.43
N SER A 4 18.09 -65.03 15.24
CA SER A 4 19.29 -65.56 14.55
C SER A 4 19.21 -64.95 13.12
N THR A 5 20.21 -64.76 12.25
CA THR A 5 21.28 -65.61 11.67
C THR A 5 21.94 -64.69 10.60
N SER A 6 23.23 -64.33 10.60
CA SER A 6 24.43 -65.11 10.17
C SER A 6 24.31 -65.66 8.72
N THR A 7 25.23 -65.51 7.77
CA THR A 7 26.70 -65.77 7.74
C THR A 7 27.25 -65.34 6.36
N SER A 8 28.35 -64.58 6.25
CA SER A 8 29.77 -64.99 5.96
C SER A 8 30.02 -65.39 4.48
N SER A 9 31.15 -65.13 3.78
CA SER A 9 32.51 -64.65 4.10
C SER A 9 33.33 -64.56 2.80
N GLY A 10 34.33 -63.66 2.75
CA GLY A 10 35.68 -63.95 2.19
C GLY A 10 36.01 -63.51 0.76
N GLY A 11 37.15 -62.81 0.59
CA GLY A 11 37.87 -62.71 -0.69
C GLY A 11 38.68 -61.43 -0.90
N SER A 12 40.00 -61.54 -0.80
CA SER A 12 41.05 -60.52 -0.98
C SER A 12 41.45 -60.26 -2.46
N SER A 13 41.64 -58.97 -2.82
CA SER A 13 42.58 -58.35 -3.81
C SER A 13 42.79 -58.97 -5.23
N PRO A 14 42.91 -58.16 -6.32
CA PRO A 14 44.14 -57.39 -6.60
C PRO A 14 43.95 -56.00 -7.28
N PRO A 15 45.03 -55.18 -7.39
CA PRO A 15 45.03 -53.87 -8.06
C PRO A 15 45.66 -53.89 -9.48
N THR A 16 45.66 -52.71 -10.15
CA THR A 16 46.40 -52.26 -11.39
C THR A 16 45.65 -52.27 -12.73
N PRO A 17 46.04 -51.46 -13.76
CA PRO A 17 47.11 -50.43 -13.84
C PRO A 17 46.68 -49.05 -14.46
N PRO A 18 47.58 -48.05 -14.52
CA PRO A 18 47.40 -46.80 -15.26
C PRO A 18 47.96 -46.89 -16.69
N ARG A 19 47.35 -46.23 -17.69
CA ARG A 19 47.97 -46.04 -19.03
C ARG A 19 47.47 -44.82 -19.81
N ARG A 20 48.42 -43.87 -19.97
CA ARG A 20 48.78 -42.97 -21.09
C ARG A 20 47.79 -41.94 -21.68
N PRO A 21 48.33 -40.78 -22.12
CA PRO A 21 47.57 -39.71 -22.78
C PRO A 21 47.44 -40.01 -24.29
N SER A 22 46.28 -39.71 -24.87
CA SER A 22 46.07 -39.64 -26.32
C SER A 22 46.04 -38.19 -26.78
N GLN A 23 46.75 -37.95 -27.88
CA GLN A 23 46.89 -36.68 -28.57
C GLN A 23 45.64 -36.28 -29.37
N HIS A 24 45.46 -34.97 -29.46
CA HIS A 24 44.78 -34.16 -30.49
C HIS A 24 43.28 -34.37 -30.77
N THR A 25 42.52 -33.30 -30.51
CA THR A 25 41.69 -32.67 -31.56
C THR A 25 41.43 -31.21 -31.17
N ALA A 26 41.94 -30.30 -31.99
CA ALA A 26 41.65 -28.88 -31.93
C ALA A 26 40.14 -28.67 -32.14
N ARG A 27 39.46 -28.10 -31.14
CA ARG A 27 38.13 -27.52 -31.31
C ARG A 27 38.10 -26.20 -30.55
N ASN A 28 37.99 -25.12 -31.32
CA ASN A 28 37.76 -23.75 -30.87
C ASN A 28 36.68 -23.69 -29.78
N PRO A 29 36.90 -22.86 -28.73
CA PRO A 29 35.80 -22.18 -28.07
C PRO A 29 36.13 -20.69 -27.93
N SER A 30 36.16 -19.95 -29.04
CA SER A 30 36.08 -18.47 -29.01
C SER A 30 34.67 -18.03 -29.37
N LEU A 31 33.76 -18.12 -28.40
CA LEU A 31 32.40 -17.57 -28.50
C LEU A 31 32.16 -16.38 -27.55
N HIS A 32 33.20 -15.90 -26.86
CA HIS A 32 33.14 -14.71 -26.01
C HIS A 32 34.43 -13.89 -26.07
N ALA A 33 34.87 -13.53 -27.28
CA ALA A 33 35.80 -12.42 -27.47
C ALA A 33 34.98 -11.19 -27.92
N PRO A 34 35.22 -9.99 -27.37
CA PRO A 34 34.56 -8.78 -27.86
C PRO A 34 34.93 -8.55 -29.33
N ILE A 35 33.92 -8.27 -30.15
CA ILE A 35 34.04 -8.12 -31.62
C ILE A 35 34.82 -6.84 -32.01
N THR A 36 35.08 -5.95 -31.05
CA THR A 36 35.90 -4.74 -31.25
C THR A 36 36.78 -4.46 -30.01
N PRO A 37 38.12 -4.49 -30.12
CA PRO A 37 38.97 -3.97 -29.06
C PRO A 37 38.87 -2.45 -29.00
N SER A 38 38.74 -1.90 -27.80
CA SER A 38 38.68 -0.44 -27.59
C SER A 38 39.96 0.23 -28.10
N ARG A 39 39.83 1.25 -28.96
CA ARG A 39 40.97 2.03 -29.51
C ARG A 39 41.49 3.09 -28.53
N LEU A 40 41.54 2.79 -27.23
CA LEU A 40 41.94 3.75 -26.20
C LEU A 40 43.46 3.84 -25.98
N ARG A 41 44.29 3.18 -26.81
CA ARG A 41 45.76 3.25 -26.71
C ARG A 41 46.43 4.34 -27.57
N GLU A 42 45.69 5.11 -28.35
CA GLU A 42 46.26 6.24 -29.11
C GLU A 42 45.79 7.58 -28.51
N ALA A 43 46.41 7.94 -27.40
CA ALA A 43 46.44 9.32 -26.93
C ALA A 43 47.90 9.72 -26.74
N THR A 44 48.42 10.49 -27.70
CA THR A 44 49.76 11.10 -27.66
C THR A 44 49.86 12.07 -26.49
N THR A 45 50.73 11.74 -25.52
CA THR A 45 51.14 12.66 -24.45
C THR A 45 52.30 13.52 -24.97
N LEU A 46 52.06 14.81 -25.19
CA LEU A 46 53.12 15.79 -25.43
C LEU A 46 53.63 16.34 -24.09
N SER A 47 54.94 16.28 -23.88
CA SER A 47 55.61 16.81 -22.69
C SER A 47 55.69 18.35 -22.73
N PRO A 48 55.82 19.05 -21.58
CA PRO A 48 55.85 20.52 -21.52
C PRO A 48 57.08 21.16 -22.19
N VAL A 49 58.07 20.38 -22.62
CA VAL A 49 59.33 20.87 -23.19
C VAL A 49 59.23 21.10 -24.71
N ASP A 50 58.24 20.51 -25.39
CA ASP A 50 58.10 20.59 -26.86
C ASP A 50 57.25 21.78 -27.35
N ARG A 51 56.71 22.61 -26.44
CA ARG A 51 55.88 23.77 -26.80
C ARG A 51 56.66 25.04 -27.16
N MET A 52 57.98 25.09 -26.94
CA MET A 52 58.78 26.30 -27.23
C MET A 52 59.60 26.25 -28.52
N ALA A 53 59.56 25.15 -29.29
CA ALA A 53 60.39 25.00 -30.50
C ALA A 53 59.66 25.19 -31.84
N ARG A 54 58.38 25.61 -31.85
CA ARG A 54 57.59 25.74 -33.09
C ARG A 54 56.90 27.09 -33.21
N SER A 55 57.70 28.15 -33.21
CA SER A 55 57.28 29.47 -33.70
C SER A 55 58.45 30.17 -34.39
N LYS A 56 58.81 29.67 -35.59
CA LYS A 56 59.52 30.42 -36.65
C LYS A 56 59.92 29.44 -37.75
N SER A 57 59.35 29.65 -38.95
CA SER A 57 59.63 29.08 -40.28
C SER A 57 58.41 28.32 -40.83
N SER A 58 57.87 28.56 -42.02
CA SER A 58 58.04 29.57 -43.07
C SER A 58 56.98 29.20 -44.12
N GLU A 59 56.55 30.20 -44.89
CA GLU A 59 55.54 30.12 -45.95
C GLU A 59 56.00 29.32 -47.18
N GLU A 60 55.02 29.02 -48.06
CA GLU A 60 55.07 28.76 -49.51
C GLU A 60 54.96 27.33 -50.11
N MET A 61 54.16 27.28 -51.18
CA MET A 61 54.06 26.36 -52.34
C MET A 61 53.07 25.17 -52.38
N ASP A 62 51.85 25.49 -52.87
CA ASP A 62 51.13 25.05 -54.10
C ASP A 62 51.27 23.65 -54.77
N ALA A 63 50.08 23.15 -55.16
CA ALA A 63 49.62 22.26 -56.27
C ALA A 63 50.26 20.90 -56.64
N GLY A 64 49.40 19.86 -56.80
CA GLY A 64 49.59 18.80 -57.83
C GLY A 64 49.00 17.39 -57.65
N ILE A 65 47.74 17.19 -58.08
CA ILE A 65 47.18 16.07 -58.92
C ILE A 65 47.08 14.60 -58.38
N ASP A 66 45.84 14.06 -58.43
CA ASP A 66 45.38 12.67 -58.17
C ASP A 66 45.90 11.59 -59.17
N PRO A 67 45.69 10.27 -58.91
CA PRO A 67 44.52 9.59 -59.50
C PRO A 67 43.87 8.47 -58.65
N LEU A 68 42.55 8.30 -58.79
CA LEU A 68 41.76 7.16 -58.27
C LEU A 68 40.81 6.61 -59.34
N PRO A 69 40.72 5.28 -59.49
CA PRO A 69 39.50 4.61 -59.99
C PRO A 69 39.17 3.31 -59.19
N PRO A 70 38.07 2.55 -59.47
CA PRO A 70 36.66 2.92 -59.74
C PRO A 70 35.57 2.05 -58.99
N ALA A 71 34.33 2.58 -58.90
CA ALA A 71 32.95 2.02 -59.07
C ALA A 71 32.64 0.47 -58.95
N LEU A 72 31.49 -0.12 -58.50
CA LEU A 72 30.04 0.19 -58.38
C LEU A 72 29.24 -0.88 -57.52
N ARG A 73 28.24 -0.43 -56.72
CA ARG A 73 26.84 -0.92 -56.42
C ARG A 73 26.52 -2.28 -55.69
N PRO A 74 25.26 -2.53 -55.23
CA PRO A 74 24.30 -1.75 -54.39
C PRO A 74 23.57 -2.61 -53.30
N ASP A 75 22.91 -2.02 -52.28
CA ASP A 75 21.50 -2.31 -51.88
C ASP A 75 21.05 -1.73 -50.51
N GLN A 76 19.83 -1.14 -50.54
CA GLN A 76 18.74 -1.07 -49.52
C GLN A 76 19.01 -0.41 -48.15
N SER A 77 18.13 0.37 -47.49
CA SER A 77 16.88 1.09 -47.78
C SER A 77 16.49 1.84 -46.48
N ILE A 78 16.34 3.17 -46.49
CA ILE A 78 15.62 3.93 -45.44
C ILE A 78 14.90 5.10 -46.12
N PRO A 79 13.55 5.19 -46.08
CA PRO A 79 12.83 6.35 -46.60
C PRO A 79 12.50 7.39 -45.51
N THR A 80 12.79 8.64 -45.85
CA THR A 80 12.38 9.89 -45.20
C THR A 80 10.91 10.21 -45.49
N VAL A 81 10.21 10.78 -44.51
CA VAL A 81 8.80 11.20 -44.61
C VAL A 81 8.68 12.58 -45.28
N ALA A 82 7.74 12.70 -46.22
CA ALA A 82 7.44 13.88 -47.03
C ALA A 82 6.34 14.78 -46.42
N GLU A 83 6.39 16.08 -46.72
CA GLU A 83 5.35 17.08 -46.48
C GLU A 83 4.21 16.98 -47.53
N PRO A 84 2.95 17.37 -47.22
CA PRO A 84 1.84 17.23 -48.16
C PRO A 84 1.58 18.48 -49.02
N GLU A 85 1.33 18.24 -50.31
CA GLU A 85 0.89 19.19 -51.33
C GLU A 85 -0.61 19.54 -51.25
N SER A 86 -0.96 20.71 -51.79
CA SER A 86 -2.31 21.27 -51.94
C SER A 86 -3.09 20.61 -53.08
N MET A 87 -4.36 20.28 -52.84
CA MET A 87 -5.28 19.71 -53.85
C MET A 87 -6.10 20.83 -54.54
N LEU A 88 -6.12 20.82 -55.88
CA LEU A 88 -7.00 21.60 -56.76
C LEU A 88 -7.94 20.61 -57.48
N ASP A 89 -9.21 20.97 -57.67
CA ASP A 89 -10.19 20.14 -58.39
C ASP A 89 -10.30 20.49 -59.89
N ASP A 90 -10.87 19.56 -60.64
CA ASP A 90 -10.74 19.27 -62.09
C ASP A 90 -11.23 20.34 -63.11
N GLU A 91 -11.52 21.56 -62.68
CA GLU A 91 -11.77 22.72 -63.58
C GLU A 91 -10.98 23.97 -63.17
N GLY A 92 -9.86 23.82 -62.46
CA GLY A 92 -8.81 24.84 -62.39
C GLY A 92 -9.25 26.19 -61.79
N THR A 93 -10.16 26.18 -60.81
CA THR A 93 -10.56 27.39 -60.08
C THR A 93 -10.74 27.11 -58.58
N GLU A 94 -10.13 27.92 -57.71
CA GLU A 94 -10.22 27.82 -56.24
C GLU A 94 -11.63 28.18 -55.73
N VAL A 95 -12.29 27.26 -55.02
CA VAL A 95 -13.61 27.50 -54.39
C VAL A 95 -13.47 27.68 -52.88
N GLN A 96 -13.70 28.90 -52.40
CA GLN A 96 -13.92 29.21 -50.99
C GLN A 96 -15.33 28.75 -50.57
N GLY A 97 -15.42 27.59 -49.91
CA GLY A 97 -16.64 27.10 -49.28
C GLY A 97 -16.78 27.60 -47.83
N GLN A 98 -17.75 28.48 -47.58
CA GLN A 98 -18.29 28.73 -46.23
C GLN A 98 -19.14 27.54 -45.80
N ILE A 99 -18.89 27.01 -44.59
CA ILE A 99 -19.74 25.99 -43.96
C ILE A 99 -20.54 26.69 -42.85
N GLU A 100 -21.86 26.72 -43.01
CA GLU A 100 -22.84 27.02 -41.94
C GLU A 100 -22.86 25.86 -40.93
N GLU A 101 -22.63 26.15 -39.65
CA GLU A 101 -22.78 25.16 -38.57
C GLU A 101 -24.26 25.01 -38.13
N PRO A 102 -24.75 23.78 -37.90
CA PRO A 102 -26.13 23.54 -37.49
C PRO A 102 -26.38 23.89 -36.01
N SER A 103 -27.62 24.30 -35.72
CA SER A 103 -28.12 24.71 -34.40
C SER A 103 -28.08 23.58 -33.35
N ALA A 104 -27.77 23.98 -32.11
CA ALA A 104 -27.31 23.16 -30.98
C ALA A 104 -28.34 22.21 -30.30
N GLU A 105 -29.31 21.62 -31.00
CA GLU A 105 -30.40 20.88 -30.33
C GLU A 105 -30.36 19.34 -30.41
N GLU A 106 -29.45 18.70 -31.14
CA GLU A 106 -29.34 17.23 -31.10
C GLU A 106 -27.89 16.72 -31.10
N LEU A 107 -27.30 16.58 -29.90
CA LEU A 107 -26.00 15.93 -29.72
C LEU A 107 -26.16 14.57 -29.03
N ASN A 108 -25.86 13.51 -29.79
CA ASN A 108 -25.83 12.14 -29.31
C ASN A 108 -24.55 11.86 -28.47
N VAL A 109 -24.62 10.89 -27.55
CA VAL A 109 -23.61 10.62 -26.49
C VAL A 109 -22.18 10.41 -27.03
N ARG A 110 -22.04 10.03 -28.31
CA ARG A 110 -20.74 9.82 -28.96
C ARG A 110 -20.10 11.09 -29.51
N SER A 111 -20.89 12.11 -29.89
CA SER A 111 -20.37 13.42 -30.37
C SER A 111 -20.11 14.40 -29.23
N ALA A 112 -20.80 14.26 -28.08
CA ALA A 112 -20.54 15.04 -26.87
C ALA A 112 -19.14 14.78 -26.26
N LEU A 113 -18.53 13.62 -26.54
CA LEU A 113 -17.18 13.28 -26.09
C LEU A 113 -16.06 13.77 -27.03
N LEU A 114 -16.42 14.20 -28.26
CA LEU A 114 -15.48 14.71 -29.26
C LEU A 114 -15.48 16.24 -29.35
N GLY A 115 -16.56 16.91 -28.94
CA GLY A 115 -16.68 18.39 -28.99
C GLY A 115 -15.73 19.16 -28.07
N ASN A 116 -15.16 18.51 -27.05
CA ASN A 116 -14.21 19.16 -26.12
C ASN A 116 -12.74 19.05 -26.55
N TYR A 117 -12.45 18.45 -27.71
CA TYR A 117 -11.07 18.30 -28.20
C TYR A 117 -10.66 19.31 -29.28
N HIS A 118 -11.60 20.09 -29.85
CA HIS A 118 -11.32 20.96 -31.01
C HIS A 118 -11.41 22.47 -30.79
N HIS A 119 -11.81 22.96 -29.62
CA HIS A 119 -11.70 24.39 -29.28
C HIS A 119 -10.59 24.63 -28.27
N ASN A 120 -9.37 24.68 -28.80
CA ASN A 120 -8.43 25.78 -28.56
C ASN A 120 -7.22 25.57 -29.48
N ARG A 121 -7.26 26.22 -30.65
CA ARG A 121 -6.01 26.50 -31.37
C ARG A 121 -5.14 27.38 -30.48
N VAL A 122 -3.92 26.90 -30.32
CA VAL A 122 -2.81 27.52 -29.61
C VAL A 122 -2.11 28.48 -30.57
N CYS A 123 -1.74 29.63 -30.03
CA CYS A 123 -0.77 30.65 -30.51
C CYS A 123 -1.13 31.49 -31.76
N GLY A 124 -1.19 32.80 -31.54
CA GLY A 124 -1.15 33.85 -32.57
C GLY A 124 0.09 34.74 -32.41
N LEU A 125 1.23 34.18 -31.99
CA LEU A 125 2.48 34.89 -31.77
C LEU A 125 3.68 34.01 -32.18
N LYS A 126 4.71 34.66 -32.73
CA LYS A 126 5.99 34.06 -33.13
C LYS A 126 6.66 33.40 -31.91
N ASP A 127 7.10 32.16 -32.08
CA ASP A 127 7.82 31.29 -31.14
C ASP A 127 6.96 30.49 -30.13
N CYS A 128 6.51 29.31 -30.57
CA CYS A 128 5.96 28.26 -29.70
C CYS A 128 6.74 26.94 -29.89
N ASN A 129 7.33 26.43 -28.80
CA ASN A 129 7.87 25.08 -28.65
C ASN A 129 7.00 24.31 -27.64
N HIS A 130 6.44 23.14 -28.02
CA HIS A 130 5.64 22.29 -27.14
C HIS A 130 6.33 20.97 -26.83
N GLY A 131 6.26 20.57 -25.55
CA GLY A 131 6.55 19.24 -25.03
C GLY A 131 5.90 19.03 -23.66
N THR A 132 4.73 18.37 -23.66
CA THR A 132 4.17 17.40 -22.68
C THR A 132 4.39 17.63 -21.17
N PHE A 133 3.37 18.09 -20.41
CA PHE A 133 2.96 17.63 -19.05
C PHE A 133 1.68 18.36 -18.56
N SER A 134 0.94 17.72 -17.64
CA SER A 134 -0.46 17.90 -17.17
C SER A 134 -0.88 19.25 -16.51
N PRO A 135 -2.19 19.55 -16.41
CA PRO A 135 -2.71 20.87 -16.02
C PRO A 135 -2.77 21.11 -14.50
N ARG A 136 -2.49 22.35 -14.05
CA ARG A 136 -2.75 22.85 -12.69
C ARG A 136 -4.09 23.59 -12.62
N ALA A 137 -4.73 23.53 -11.45
CA ALA A 137 -5.98 24.20 -11.08
C ALA A 137 -5.90 25.75 -11.13
N PRO A 138 -7.03 26.48 -11.31
CA PRO A 138 -7.02 27.90 -11.64
C PRO A 138 -6.76 28.78 -10.41
N SER A 139 -5.91 29.80 -10.58
CA SER A 139 -5.76 30.90 -9.62
C SER A 139 -6.37 32.17 -10.21
N LEU A 140 -7.11 32.88 -9.37
CA LEU A 140 -7.70 34.20 -9.65
C LEU A 140 -6.58 35.25 -9.81
N ARG A 141 -6.73 36.08 -10.85
CA ARG A 141 -5.88 37.20 -11.26
C ARG A 141 -6.03 38.43 -10.36
N SER A 142 -4.90 39.11 -10.12
CA SER A 142 -4.64 40.57 -10.14
C SER A 142 -3.39 40.83 -9.29
N GLU A 143 -2.31 41.53 -9.63
CA GLU A 143 -1.86 42.36 -10.75
C GLU A 143 -0.31 42.42 -10.63
N GLU A 144 0.39 42.61 -11.76
CA GLU A 144 1.73 43.25 -11.95
C GLU A 144 2.92 42.90 -11.00
N GLY A 145 4.13 42.51 -11.43
CA GLY A 145 4.76 42.40 -12.73
C GLY A 145 6.17 41.76 -12.59
N SER A 146 6.57 41.09 -13.69
CA SER A 146 7.92 40.75 -14.20
C SER A 146 9.06 40.20 -13.31
N MET A 147 9.40 38.93 -13.63
CA MET A 147 10.74 38.32 -13.80
C MET A 147 11.79 38.41 -12.68
N ASP A 148 12.11 37.27 -12.03
CA ASP A 148 13.14 36.37 -12.59
C ASP A 148 13.13 34.97 -11.95
N SER A 149 13.40 33.98 -12.79
CA SER A 149 13.32 32.55 -12.48
C SER A 149 14.61 32.02 -11.87
N ASN A 150 14.54 31.46 -10.65
CA ASN A 150 15.53 30.46 -10.22
C ASN A 150 14.92 29.36 -9.33
N ALA A 151 15.34 28.14 -9.67
CA ALA A 151 14.89 26.82 -9.25
C ALA A 151 14.45 26.65 -7.78
N VAL A 152 13.28 26.01 -7.61
CA VAL A 152 12.82 25.39 -6.37
C VAL A 152 13.81 24.28 -5.96
N ARG A 153 14.74 24.57 -5.06
CA ARG A 153 15.56 23.58 -4.35
C ARG A 153 15.00 23.35 -2.95
N PHE A 154 14.69 22.08 -2.67
CA PHE A 154 14.33 21.62 -1.34
C PHE A 154 15.61 21.43 -0.51
N GLY A 155 15.92 22.39 0.35
CA GLY A 155 17.01 22.30 1.33
C GLY A 155 18.19 23.22 1.04
N GLY A 156 18.55 24.03 2.04
CA GLY A 156 19.69 24.95 2.02
C GLY A 156 19.24 26.41 1.90
N ALA A 157 19.48 27.19 2.95
CA ALA A 157 19.28 28.63 2.94
C ALA A 157 20.41 29.29 2.16
N TYR A 158 20.06 30.06 1.12
CA TYR A 158 20.85 31.20 0.66
C TYR A 158 19.86 32.36 0.45
N GLY A 159 20.17 33.50 1.05
CA GLY A 159 19.32 34.68 1.07
C GLY A 159 19.12 35.27 -0.33
N SER A 160 17.90 35.71 -0.60
CA SER A 160 17.57 36.55 -1.75
C SER A 160 18.22 37.92 -1.59
N THR A 161 18.89 38.36 -2.64
CA THR A 161 19.34 39.73 -2.89
C THR A 161 18.15 40.68 -2.96
N ILE A 162 18.15 41.72 -2.13
CA ILE A 162 17.83 43.14 -2.38
C ILE A 162 17.79 43.83 -1.00
N ALA A 163 18.69 44.80 -0.80
CA ALA A 163 18.63 45.76 0.30
C ALA A 163 18.30 47.14 -0.29
N ASP A 164 17.46 47.90 0.40
CA ASP A 164 16.79 49.12 -0.06
C ASP A 164 17.64 50.40 0.05
N ASP A 165 18.94 50.30 0.36
CA ASP A 165 19.79 51.46 0.58
C ASP A 165 21.12 51.29 -0.17
N GLY A 166 21.29 52.05 -1.26
CA GLY A 166 22.40 51.94 -2.23
C GLY A 166 23.79 52.29 -1.69
N GLY A 167 24.37 51.44 -0.83
CA GLY A 167 25.77 51.51 -0.41
C GLY A 167 26.48 50.14 -0.53
N PRO A 168 27.78 50.10 -0.88
CA PRO A 168 28.52 48.85 -0.98
C PRO A 168 28.78 48.28 0.41
N ARG A 169 28.30 47.07 0.69
CA ARG A 169 28.62 46.33 1.93
C ARG A 169 29.64 45.24 1.66
N ASP A 170 30.71 45.27 2.44
CA ASP A 170 31.75 44.26 2.53
C ASP A 170 31.19 42.85 2.75
N VAL A 171 31.55 41.96 1.84
CA VAL A 171 31.10 40.55 1.74
C VAL A 171 31.64 39.67 2.90
N VAL A 172 32.51 40.21 3.76
CA VAL A 172 33.26 39.42 4.75
C VAL A 172 32.53 39.28 6.09
N HIS A 173 31.55 40.13 6.40
CA HIS A 173 30.85 40.06 7.71
C HIS A 173 29.63 39.13 7.77
N GLY A 174 29.07 38.71 6.62
CA GLY A 174 27.91 37.80 6.57
C GLY A 174 28.25 36.31 6.67
N ILE A 175 29.50 35.93 6.40
CA ILE A 175 29.93 34.52 6.40
C ILE A 175 30.36 34.05 7.80
N LEU A 176 30.89 34.95 8.63
CA LEU A 176 31.30 34.63 10.00
C LEU A 176 30.20 34.83 11.06
N GLY A 177 29.21 35.70 10.84
CA GLY A 177 28.22 36.03 11.86
C GLY A 177 27.26 34.89 12.21
N ASP A 178 26.66 34.27 11.19
CA ASP A 178 25.64 33.22 11.39
C ASP A 178 26.25 31.84 11.64
N SER A 179 27.50 31.61 11.23
CA SER A 179 28.21 30.35 11.49
C SER A 179 28.81 30.28 12.90
N LEU A 180 29.19 31.43 13.49
CA LEU A 180 29.63 31.51 14.90
C LEU A 180 28.45 31.60 15.88
N ALA A 181 27.31 32.19 15.48
CA ALA A 181 26.13 32.24 16.34
C ALA A 181 25.55 30.84 16.64
N ASP A 182 25.58 29.93 15.66
CA ASP A 182 25.17 28.53 15.83
C ASP A 182 26.23 27.65 16.53
N SER A 183 27.49 28.10 16.65
CA SER A 183 28.54 27.37 17.38
C SER A 183 28.72 27.82 18.83
N ILE A 184 28.22 29.01 19.21
CA ILE A 184 28.39 29.58 20.56
C ILE A 184 27.10 29.51 21.40
N GLY A 185 25.93 29.43 20.77
CA GLY A 185 24.67 29.17 21.46
C GLY A 185 24.15 27.77 21.18
N GLY A 186 23.90 26.96 22.20
CA GLY A 186 23.27 25.64 22.11
C GLY A 186 21.82 25.69 21.58
N SER A 187 21.63 26.13 20.34
CA SER A 187 20.35 26.25 19.68
C SER A 187 19.89 24.84 19.28
N LYS A 188 18.99 24.28 20.09
CA LYS A 188 18.31 23.02 19.78
C LYS A 188 17.70 23.13 18.39
N SER A 189 18.22 22.35 17.44
CA SER A 189 17.69 22.21 16.07
C SER A 189 16.16 22.28 16.09
N LEU A 190 15.60 23.35 15.56
CA LEU A 190 14.16 23.53 15.47
C LEU A 190 13.59 22.35 14.71
N SER A 191 12.61 21.65 15.31
CA SER A 191 11.87 20.60 14.61
C SER A 191 11.38 21.15 13.26
N THR A 192 11.54 20.37 12.19
CA THR A 192 11.14 20.74 10.82
C THR A 192 9.71 21.26 10.75
N THR A 193 8.81 20.71 11.58
CA THR A 193 7.42 21.16 11.71
C THR A 193 7.31 22.57 12.28
N LYS A 194 8.13 22.90 13.29
CA LYS A 194 8.17 24.24 13.90
C LYS A 194 8.72 25.26 12.91
N TRP A 195 9.75 24.89 12.15
CA TRP A 195 10.29 25.70 11.06
C TRP A 195 9.25 25.95 9.95
N LEU A 196 8.55 24.90 9.48
CA LEU A 196 7.49 25.04 8.48
C LEU A 196 6.33 25.89 8.97
N ALA A 197 5.88 25.68 10.20
CA ALA A 197 4.79 26.45 10.79
C ALA A 197 5.15 27.95 10.89
N GLN A 198 6.39 28.26 11.25
CA GLN A 198 6.88 29.64 11.29
C GLN A 198 7.00 30.25 9.89
N LYS A 199 7.55 29.49 8.92
CA LYS A 199 7.68 29.92 7.53
C LYS A 199 6.33 30.24 6.88
N HIS A 200 5.29 29.47 7.21
CA HIS A 200 3.94 29.67 6.68
C HIS A 200 3.03 30.51 7.59
N GLY A 201 3.58 31.21 8.59
CA GLY A 201 2.83 32.15 9.43
C GLY A 201 1.75 31.49 10.31
N ILE A 202 1.86 30.21 10.63
CA ILE A 202 0.91 29.48 11.49
C ILE A 202 1.13 29.91 12.94
N LYS A 203 0.37 30.92 13.38
CA LYS A 203 0.50 31.54 14.71
C LYS A 203 0.19 30.60 15.89
N SER A 204 -0.59 29.53 15.69
CA SER A 204 -1.07 28.64 16.75
C SER A 204 -0.69 27.17 16.55
N GLN A 205 0.56 26.80 16.86
CA GLN A 205 1.04 25.41 16.77
C GLN A 205 0.22 24.43 17.62
N ARG A 206 -0.18 24.83 18.84
CA ARG A 206 -1.02 24.00 19.73
C ARG A 206 -2.35 23.63 19.06
N TRP A 207 -2.96 24.60 18.37
CA TRP A 207 -4.22 24.39 17.66
C TRP A 207 -4.09 23.42 16.47
N MET A 208 -2.94 23.47 15.77
CA MET A 208 -2.62 22.54 14.69
C MET A 208 -2.53 21.10 15.19
N TYR A 209 -1.82 20.87 16.30
CA TYR A 209 -1.74 19.54 16.92
C TYR A 209 -3.10 19.10 17.47
N PHE A 210 -3.84 20.00 18.13
CA PHE A 210 -5.18 19.70 18.64
C PHE A 210 -6.13 19.25 17.53
N SER A 211 -6.16 19.99 16.40
CA SER A 211 -6.97 19.64 15.22
C SER A 211 -6.51 18.37 14.51
N TYR A 212 -5.28 17.92 14.74
CA TYR A 212 -4.77 16.65 14.22
C TYR A 212 -5.28 15.45 15.02
N TYR A 213 -5.30 15.56 16.35
CA TYR A 213 -5.74 14.50 17.27
C TYR A 213 -7.25 14.47 17.52
N PHE A 214 -7.94 15.60 17.37
CA PHE A 214 -9.40 15.70 17.44
C PHE A 214 -9.95 16.14 16.08
N PRO A 215 -10.18 15.20 15.14
CA PRO A 215 -10.70 15.53 13.81
C PRO A 215 -12.06 16.24 13.83
N PHE A 216 -12.83 16.11 14.93
CA PHE A 216 -14.05 16.87 15.18
C PHE A 216 -13.96 18.35 14.83
N VAL A 217 -12.87 18.99 15.28
CA VAL A 217 -12.68 20.43 15.11
C VAL A 217 -12.55 20.80 13.62
N LYS A 218 -11.96 19.91 12.82
CA LYS A 218 -11.79 20.14 11.37
C LYS A 218 -13.11 20.00 10.64
N TRP A 219 -13.83 18.89 10.86
CA TRP A 219 -15.05 18.63 10.11
C TRP A 219 -16.21 19.52 10.54
N ALA A 220 -16.33 19.84 11.84
CA ALA A 220 -17.39 20.70 12.35
C ALA A 220 -17.31 22.12 11.75
N ARG A 221 -16.11 22.65 11.51
CA ARG A 221 -15.89 23.96 10.86
C ARG A 221 -16.18 23.96 9.37
N GLN A 222 -16.06 22.80 8.71
CA GLN A 222 -16.35 22.65 7.28
C GLN A 222 -17.81 22.25 7.04
N TYR A 223 -18.58 21.98 8.09
CA TYR A 223 -19.93 21.45 7.99
C TYR A 223 -20.88 22.44 7.33
N ARG A 224 -21.59 21.98 6.30
CA ARG A 224 -22.62 22.75 5.60
C ARG A 224 -23.99 22.21 5.94
N TRP A 225 -24.94 23.09 6.24
CA TRP A 225 -26.34 22.72 6.53
C TRP A 225 -27.02 21.94 5.40
N SER A 226 -26.53 22.05 4.16
CA SER A 226 -27.00 21.24 3.03
C SER A 226 -26.78 19.73 3.23
N TRP A 227 -25.74 19.33 3.97
CA TRP A 227 -25.41 17.92 4.21
C TRP A 227 -26.28 17.28 5.28
N LEU A 228 -26.93 18.08 6.14
CA LEU A 228 -27.78 17.60 7.22
C LEU A 228 -28.89 16.67 6.74
N ARG A 229 -29.50 16.98 5.59
CA ARG A 229 -30.53 16.13 4.99
C ARG A 229 -29.99 14.73 4.67
N GLY A 230 -28.82 14.65 4.06
CA GLY A 230 -28.16 13.38 3.74
C GLY A 230 -27.78 12.60 4.99
N ASP A 231 -27.20 13.28 5.97
CA ASP A 231 -26.74 12.64 7.21
C ASP A 231 -27.92 12.11 8.06
N ILE A 232 -29.05 12.83 8.12
CA ILE A 232 -30.27 12.36 8.81
C ILE A 232 -30.88 11.15 8.11
N ILE A 233 -31.04 11.20 6.78
CA ILE A 233 -31.62 10.11 6.01
C ILE A 233 -30.75 8.86 6.08
N ALA A 234 -29.43 9.03 6.01
CA ALA A 234 -28.48 7.94 6.17
C ALA A 234 -28.58 7.35 7.58
N ALA A 235 -28.58 8.17 8.64
CA ALA A 235 -28.73 7.70 10.01
C ALA A 235 -30.06 6.97 10.26
N LEU A 236 -31.17 7.48 9.73
CA LEU A 236 -32.49 6.85 9.85
C LEU A 236 -32.53 5.50 9.12
N THR A 237 -31.95 5.46 7.92
CA THR A 237 -31.83 4.22 7.13
C THR A 237 -30.96 3.19 7.86
N MET A 238 -29.85 3.61 8.47
CA MET A 238 -28.98 2.73 9.25
C MET A 238 -29.69 2.20 10.49
N ALA A 239 -30.36 3.07 11.24
CA ALA A 239 -31.10 2.71 12.44
C ALA A 239 -32.17 1.64 12.16
N SER A 240 -32.86 1.72 11.01
CA SER A 240 -34.02 0.88 10.69
C SER A 240 -33.74 -0.62 10.72
N PHE A 241 -32.54 -1.04 10.34
CA PHE A 241 -32.17 -2.46 10.29
C PHE A 241 -31.05 -2.84 11.24
N TYR A 242 -30.16 -1.92 11.62
CA TYR A 242 -29.09 -2.22 12.57
C TYR A 242 -29.56 -2.31 14.02
N ILE A 243 -30.57 -1.54 14.41
CA ILE A 243 -31.14 -1.63 15.76
C ILE A 243 -31.71 -3.05 16.00
N PRO A 244 -32.65 -3.57 15.17
CA PRO A 244 -33.11 -4.96 15.28
C PRO A 244 -32.00 -6.01 15.24
N MET A 245 -30.98 -5.78 14.41
CA MET A 245 -29.84 -6.69 14.27
C MET A 245 -28.99 -6.73 15.55
N SER A 246 -28.68 -5.59 16.15
CA SER A 246 -27.89 -5.55 17.39
C SER A 246 -28.61 -6.19 18.57
N LEU A 247 -29.94 -6.07 18.63
CA LEU A 247 -30.78 -6.79 19.60
C LEU A 247 -30.59 -8.31 19.43
N SER A 248 -30.61 -8.79 18.19
CA SER A 248 -30.37 -10.21 17.87
C SER A 248 -28.93 -10.65 18.19
N TYR A 249 -27.92 -9.80 17.95
CA TYR A 249 -26.54 -10.12 18.30
C TYR A 249 -26.33 -10.26 19.81
N ALA A 250 -26.90 -9.35 20.59
CA ALA A 250 -26.87 -9.42 22.04
C ALA A 250 -27.55 -10.69 22.57
N SER A 251 -28.77 -10.97 22.14
CA SER A 251 -29.55 -12.08 22.69
C SER A 251 -29.09 -13.45 22.19
N ASN A 252 -28.83 -13.59 20.88
CA ASN A 252 -28.65 -14.90 20.25
C ASN A 252 -27.18 -15.33 20.17
N LEU A 253 -26.25 -14.38 20.07
CA LEU A 253 -24.82 -14.68 19.91
C LEU A 253 -24.06 -14.44 21.21
N ALA A 254 -24.24 -13.27 21.83
CA ALA A 254 -23.53 -12.90 23.04
C ALA A 254 -24.15 -13.45 24.33
N HIS A 255 -25.39 -13.96 24.27
CA HIS A 255 -26.14 -14.43 25.44
C HIS A 255 -26.25 -13.39 26.56
N VAL A 256 -26.38 -12.11 26.17
CA VAL A 256 -26.57 -10.97 27.06
C VAL A 256 -27.93 -10.31 26.80
N PRO A 257 -28.44 -9.46 27.71
CA PRO A 257 -29.69 -8.76 27.48
C PRO A 257 -29.68 -7.98 26.16
N PRO A 258 -30.77 -8.01 25.37
CA PRO A 258 -30.81 -7.37 24.04
C PRO A 258 -30.38 -5.89 24.05
N ILE A 259 -30.77 -5.16 25.09
CA ILE A 259 -30.50 -3.72 25.26
C ILE A 259 -29.00 -3.38 25.21
N ASN A 260 -28.12 -4.28 25.66
CA ASN A 260 -26.67 -4.08 25.62
C ASN A 260 -26.11 -3.99 24.20
N GLY A 261 -26.78 -4.61 23.23
CA GLY A 261 -26.48 -4.42 21.81
C GLY A 261 -26.70 -2.96 21.37
N LEU A 262 -27.77 -2.32 21.87
CA LEU A 262 -28.11 -0.93 21.55
C LEU A 262 -27.19 0.09 22.20
N TYR A 263 -26.68 -0.18 23.41
CA TYR A 263 -25.68 0.68 24.05
C TYR A 263 -24.44 0.88 23.17
N SER A 264 -24.04 -0.16 22.43
CA SER A 264 -22.94 -0.08 21.47
C SER A 264 -23.20 0.96 20.37
N PHE A 265 -24.44 1.11 19.90
CA PHE A 265 -24.82 2.11 18.90
C PHE A 265 -25.10 3.49 19.50
N VAL A 266 -25.34 3.60 20.80
CA VAL A 266 -25.40 4.89 21.49
C VAL A 266 -23.99 5.46 21.67
N PHE A 267 -23.07 4.72 22.27
CA PHE A 267 -21.78 5.28 22.67
C PHE A 267 -20.71 5.23 21.57
N ASN A 268 -20.55 4.10 20.88
CA ASN A 268 -19.37 3.90 20.03
C ASN A 268 -19.40 4.78 18.76
N PRO A 269 -20.51 4.94 18.01
CA PRO A 269 -20.61 5.90 16.91
C PRO A 269 -20.36 7.35 17.34
N LEU A 270 -20.85 7.71 18.53
CA LEU A 270 -20.69 9.06 19.07
C LEU A 270 -19.22 9.36 19.32
N ILE A 271 -18.53 8.52 20.10
CA ILE A 271 -17.09 8.68 20.38
C ILE A 271 -16.27 8.63 19.09
N TYR A 272 -16.63 7.73 18.16
CA TYR A 272 -15.95 7.65 16.87
C TYR A 272 -16.13 8.92 16.03
N ALA A 273 -17.30 9.57 16.04
CA ALA A 273 -17.50 10.82 15.30
C ALA A 273 -16.59 11.97 15.78
N PHE A 274 -16.14 11.92 17.04
CA PHE A 274 -15.22 12.91 17.60
C PHE A 274 -13.74 12.63 17.26
N LEU A 275 -13.32 11.37 17.30
CA LEU A 275 -11.91 10.96 17.22
C LEU A 275 -11.50 10.33 15.88
N GLY A 276 -12.47 9.78 15.14
CA GLY A 276 -12.26 9.03 13.91
C GLY A 276 -11.73 9.90 12.76
N SER A 277 -10.89 9.30 11.93
CA SER A 277 -10.33 9.95 10.74
C SER A 277 -11.08 9.62 9.45
N CYS A 278 -11.92 8.58 9.43
CA CYS A 278 -12.80 8.24 8.29
C CYS A 278 -14.22 8.80 8.48
N PRO A 279 -14.67 9.80 7.69
CA PRO A 279 -15.94 10.47 7.94
C PRO A 279 -17.20 9.61 7.76
N GLN A 280 -17.18 8.70 6.80
CA GLN A 280 -18.35 7.90 6.42
C GLN A 280 -18.44 6.58 7.19
N MET A 281 -17.46 6.29 8.05
CA MET A 281 -17.39 5.03 8.77
C MET A 281 -18.44 4.97 9.88
N VAL A 282 -19.21 3.89 9.89
CA VAL A 282 -20.21 3.60 10.92
C VAL A 282 -19.70 2.47 11.80
N VAL A 283 -19.46 2.82 13.06
CA VAL A 283 -19.02 1.88 14.10
C VAL A 283 -20.24 1.21 14.73
N GLY A 284 -20.19 -0.09 14.96
CA GLY A 284 -21.33 -0.81 15.57
C GLY A 284 -20.97 -2.24 15.97
N PRO A 285 -21.80 -2.90 16.80
CA PRO A 285 -21.56 -4.27 17.25
C PRO A 285 -21.62 -5.23 16.07
N GLU A 286 -20.73 -6.22 16.04
CA GLU A 286 -20.58 -7.16 14.92
C GLU A 286 -20.85 -8.60 15.36
N ALA A 287 -21.29 -9.45 14.42
CA ALA A 287 -21.70 -10.82 14.73
C ALA A 287 -20.53 -11.65 15.29
N ALA A 288 -19.35 -11.60 14.65
CA ALA A 288 -18.19 -12.37 15.08
C ALA A 288 -17.72 -11.93 16.48
N GLY A 289 -17.59 -10.61 16.71
CA GLY A 289 -17.29 -10.07 18.03
C GLY A 289 -18.31 -10.48 19.10
N SER A 290 -19.61 -10.44 18.78
CA SER A 290 -20.69 -10.83 19.69
C SER A 290 -20.67 -12.32 20.04
N LEU A 291 -20.34 -13.19 19.07
CA LEU A 291 -20.19 -14.62 19.31
C LEU A 291 -19.03 -14.91 20.26
N LEU A 292 -17.88 -14.26 20.05
CA LEU A 292 -16.70 -14.41 20.90
C LEU A 292 -16.98 -13.93 22.33
N VAL A 293 -17.73 -12.84 22.49
CA VAL A 293 -18.24 -12.41 23.81
C VAL A 293 -19.11 -13.51 24.43
N GLY A 294 -20.05 -14.08 23.66
CA GLY A 294 -20.91 -15.16 24.14
C GLY A 294 -20.16 -16.42 24.56
N GLN A 295 -19.03 -16.73 23.92
CA GLN A 295 -18.14 -17.82 24.34
C GLN A 295 -17.50 -17.54 25.71
N VAL A 296 -17.07 -16.30 25.97
CA VAL A 296 -16.54 -15.91 27.28
C VAL A 296 -17.62 -15.95 28.35
N VAL A 297 -18.83 -15.46 28.04
CA VAL A 297 -20.00 -15.53 28.93
C VAL A 297 -20.32 -16.98 29.27
N LYS A 298 -20.48 -17.85 28.27
CA LYS A 298 -20.72 -19.30 28.47
C LYS A 298 -19.64 -19.99 29.28
N THR A 299 -18.37 -19.65 29.05
CA THR A 299 -17.25 -20.22 29.80
C THR A 299 -17.29 -19.77 31.26
N SER A 300 -17.66 -18.52 31.52
CA SER A 300 -17.83 -17.98 32.87
C SER A 300 -18.99 -18.65 33.62
N ILE A 301 -20.11 -18.89 32.93
CA ILE A 301 -21.26 -19.63 33.46
C ILE A 301 -20.83 -21.07 33.85
N LYS A 302 -20.12 -21.77 32.95
CA LYS A 302 -19.60 -23.13 33.21
C LYS A 302 -18.65 -23.21 34.40
N GLN A 303 -17.90 -22.16 34.66
CA GLN A 303 -16.98 -22.06 35.81
C GLN A 303 -17.72 -21.72 37.13
N GLY A 304 -19.04 -21.56 37.10
CA GLY A 304 -19.84 -21.21 38.27
C GLY A 304 -19.73 -19.75 38.70
N HIS A 305 -19.19 -18.89 37.83
CA HIS A 305 -18.99 -17.48 38.13
C HIS A 305 -20.24 -16.61 37.87
N SER A 306 -21.18 -17.08 37.04
CA SER A 306 -22.50 -16.47 36.84
C SER A 306 -23.55 -17.55 36.58
N GLY A 307 -24.80 -17.29 36.97
CA GLY A 307 -25.94 -18.14 36.60
C GLY A 307 -26.44 -17.84 35.18
N ASP A 308 -27.07 -18.83 34.54
CA ASP A 308 -27.69 -18.68 33.20
C ASP A 308 -28.80 -17.61 33.19
N HIS A 309 -29.35 -17.28 34.37
CA HIS A 309 -30.40 -16.28 34.58
C HIS A 309 -29.89 -14.92 35.06
N ASP A 310 -28.57 -14.77 35.32
CA ASP A 310 -28.00 -13.52 35.83
C ASP A 310 -27.67 -12.55 34.68
N ALA A 311 -28.73 -11.99 34.08
CA ALA A 311 -28.68 -11.05 32.97
C ALA A 311 -27.68 -9.88 33.19
N VAL A 312 -27.61 -9.36 34.42
CA VAL A 312 -26.73 -8.24 34.79
C VAL A 312 -25.26 -8.65 34.81
N LEU A 313 -24.93 -9.82 35.37
CA LEU A 313 -23.55 -10.32 35.42
C LEU A 313 -23.03 -10.66 34.02
N ASN A 314 -23.85 -11.30 33.19
CA ASN A 314 -23.48 -11.62 31.80
C ASN A 314 -23.21 -10.34 30.99
N ALA A 315 -24.00 -9.30 31.21
CA ALA A 315 -23.76 -7.98 30.64
C ALA A 315 -22.46 -7.32 31.16
N GLN A 316 -22.12 -7.47 32.44
CA GLN A 316 -20.86 -6.96 32.98
C GLN A 316 -19.66 -7.66 32.36
N ILE A 317 -19.71 -8.99 32.21
CA ILE A 317 -18.67 -9.78 31.55
C ILE A 317 -18.47 -9.29 30.11
N ALA A 318 -19.55 -9.04 29.37
CA ALA A 318 -19.47 -8.46 28.03
C ALA A 318 -18.80 -7.08 28.05
N GLY A 319 -19.16 -6.20 29.00
CA GLY A 319 -18.51 -4.90 29.17
C GLY A 319 -17.00 -5.00 29.44
N VAL A 320 -16.57 -5.97 30.26
CA VAL A 320 -15.15 -6.25 30.54
C VAL A 320 -14.42 -6.70 29.28
N VAL A 321 -14.98 -7.66 28.53
CA VAL A 321 -14.40 -8.14 27.26
C VAL A 321 -14.25 -6.99 26.26
N THR A 322 -15.29 -6.17 26.11
CA THR A 322 -15.29 -4.99 25.23
C THR A 322 -14.23 -3.98 25.65
N ALA A 323 -14.09 -3.70 26.95
CA ALA A 323 -13.10 -2.77 27.48
C ALA A 323 -11.66 -3.29 27.30
N ILE A 324 -11.40 -4.58 27.51
CA ILE A 324 -10.07 -5.18 27.27
C ILE A 324 -9.73 -5.12 25.78
N ALA A 325 -10.66 -5.49 24.90
CA ALA A 325 -10.46 -5.41 23.45
C ALA A 325 -10.18 -3.96 23.02
N GLY A 326 -10.93 -2.98 23.55
CA GLY A 326 -10.68 -1.56 23.34
C GLY A 326 -9.31 -1.10 23.84
N SER A 327 -8.90 -1.53 25.04
CA SER A 327 -7.58 -1.23 25.61
C SER A 327 -6.43 -1.78 24.77
N VAL A 328 -6.54 -3.01 24.26
CA VAL A 328 -5.52 -3.59 23.37
C VAL A 328 -5.31 -2.72 22.13
N ILE A 329 -6.40 -2.31 21.47
CA ILE A 329 -6.31 -1.47 20.26
C ILE A 329 -5.81 -0.05 20.62
N PHE A 330 -6.29 0.53 21.72
CA PHE A 330 -5.88 1.85 22.18
C PHE A 330 -4.37 1.90 22.45
N VAL A 331 -3.85 0.92 23.21
CA VAL A 331 -2.42 0.77 23.51
C VAL A 331 -1.63 0.56 22.22
N ALA A 332 -2.10 -0.29 21.32
CA ALA A 332 -1.46 -0.51 20.04
C ALA A 332 -1.42 0.77 19.17
N GLY A 333 -2.45 1.61 19.23
CA GLY A 333 -2.48 2.94 18.63
C GLY A 333 -1.46 3.91 19.23
N LEU A 334 -1.30 3.91 20.56
CA LEU A 334 -0.28 4.72 21.26
C LEU A 334 1.15 4.32 20.87
N PHE A 335 1.41 3.01 20.75
CA PHE A 335 2.69 2.48 20.26
C PHE A 335 2.88 2.61 18.75
N ARG A 336 1.94 3.25 18.04
CA ARG A 336 1.97 3.48 16.58
C ARG A 336 2.07 2.19 15.76
N LEU A 337 1.39 1.14 16.21
CA LEU A 337 1.33 -0.17 15.52
C LEU A 337 0.42 -0.16 14.27
N GLY A 338 -0.11 1.00 13.86
CA GLY A 338 -0.90 1.14 12.65
C GLY A 338 -0.14 0.87 11.35
N PHE A 339 1.18 0.64 11.39
CA PHE A 339 1.88 0.07 10.24
C PHE A 339 1.34 -1.33 9.86
N LEU A 340 0.73 -2.06 10.80
CA LEU A 340 0.09 -3.35 10.51
C LEU A 340 -1.04 -3.23 9.48
N ASP A 341 -1.65 -2.06 9.36
CA ASP A 341 -2.62 -1.79 8.30
C ASP A 341 -1.97 -1.88 6.90
N SER A 342 -0.68 -1.53 6.73
CA SER A 342 -0.03 -1.61 5.41
C SER A 342 0.12 -3.04 4.87
N VAL A 343 -0.10 -4.04 5.72
CA VAL A 343 -0.13 -5.46 5.34
C VAL A 343 -1.37 -5.77 4.49
N LEU A 344 -2.45 -5.00 4.63
CA LEU A 344 -3.68 -5.19 3.87
C LEU A 344 -3.51 -4.64 2.45
N SER A 345 -3.05 -5.51 1.56
CA SER A 345 -2.89 -5.23 0.13
C SER A 345 -4.26 -5.06 -0.58
N ARG A 346 -4.30 -4.39 -1.74
CA ARG A 346 -5.53 -4.29 -2.54
C ARG A 346 -6.13 -5.67 -2.90
N PRO A 347 -5.35 -6.68 -3.33
CA PRO A 347 -5.88 -8.03 -3.58
C PRO A 347 -6.46 -8.69 -2.33
N PHE A 348 -5.82 -8.51 -1.16
CA PHE A 348 -6.34 -8.99 0.11
C PHE A 348 -7.73 -8.39 0.38
N LEU A 349 -7.86 -7.05 0.29
CA LEU A 349 -9.12 -6.36 0.56
C LEU A 349 -10.24 -6.85 -0.36
N ARG A 350 -9.95 -7.01 -1.66
CA ARG A 350 -10.95 -7.47 -2.63
C ARG A 350 -11.37 -8.92 -2.42
N GLY A 351 -10.42 -9.82 -2.16
CA GLY A 351 -10.73 -11.22 -1.87
C GLY A 351 -11.59 -11.35 -0.63
N PHE A 352 -11.22 -10.62 0.42
CA PHE A 352 -11.92 -10.62 1.70
C PHE A 352 -13.34 -10.01 1.60
N ILE A 353 -13.49 -8.82 1.00
CA ILE A 353 -14.78 -8.16 0.82
C ILE A 353 -15.74 -9.01 -0.01
N SER A 354 -15.24 -9.63 -1.08
CA SER A 354 -16.04 -10.51 -1.94
C SER A 354 -16.50 -11.76 -1.19
N ALA A 355 -15.61 -12.32 -0.37
CA ALA A 355 -15.91 -13.48 0.45
C ALA A 355 -16.97 -13.14 1.50
N ILE A 356 -16.82 -12.05 2.25
CA ILE A 356 -17.82 -11.58 3.21
C ILE A 356 -19.17 -11.37 2.52
N GLY A 357 -19.18 -10.70 1.36
CA GLY A 357 -20.41 -10.51 0.58
C GLY A 357 -21.10 -11.83 0.26
N PHE A 358 -20.35 -12.83 -0.19
CA PHE A 358 -20.89 -14.15 -0.48
C PHE A 358 -21.38 -14.90 0.78
N VAL A 359 -20.58 -14.91 1.85
CA VAL A 359 -20.94 -15.55 3.13
C VAL A 359 -22.22 -14.94 3.69
N ILE A 360 -22.32 -13.61 3.69
CA ILE A 360 -23.52 -12.92 4.17
C ILE A 360 -24.74 -13.29 3.32
N LEU A 361 -24.63 -13.33 1.99
CA LEU A 361 -25.73 -13.75 1.12
C LEU A 361 -26.23 -15.16 1.49
N VAL A 362 -25.32 -16.13 1.66
CA VAL A 362 -25.70 -17.50 2.06
C VAL A 362 -26.36 -17.52 3.44
N ASP A 363 -25.82 -16.77 4.40
CA ASP A 363 -26.33 -16.70 5.76
C ASP A 363 -27.73 -16.08 5.84
N GLN A 364 -28.03 -15.08 5.01
CA GLN A 364 -29.34 -14.43 4.98
C GLN A 364 -30.41 -15.23 4.23
N LEU A 365 -30.03 -16.12 3.30
CA LEU A 365 -31.01 -16.99 2.62
C LEU A 365 -31.76 -17.92 3.60
N ILE A 366 -31.12 -18.32 4.70
CA ILE A 366 -31.75 -19.20 5.72
C ILE A 366 -32.97 -18.52 6.39
N PRO A 367 -32.84 -17.33 7.01
CA PRO A 367 -33.99 -16.60 7.55
C PRO A 367 -34.94 -16.08 6.48
N GLU A 368 -34.48 -15.76 5.27
CA GLU A 368 -35.37 -15.36 4.17
C GLU A 368 -36.34 -16.48 3.78
N LEU A 369 -35.89 -17.74 3.75
CA LEU A 369 -36.75 -18.91 3.47
C LEU A 369 -37.55 -19.40 4.68
N GLY A 370 -37.42 -18.74 5.84
CA GLY A 370 -38.06 -19.17 7.09
C GLY A 370 -37.48 -20.47 7.69
N LEU A 371 -36.28 -20.88 7.28
CA LEU A 371 -35.64 -22.13 7.71
C LEU A 371 -34.86 -21.99 9.03
N SER A 372 -34.90 -20.82 9.68
CA SER A 372 -34.15 -20.54 10.91
C SER A 372 -34.43 -21.51 12.05
N ALA A 373 -35.66 -22.02 12.18
CA ALA A 373 -36.02 -22.98 13.22
C ALA A 373 -35.30 -24.34 13.01
N LEU A 374 -35.23 -24.83 11.77
CA LEU A 374 -34.49 -26.04 11.42
C LEU A 374 -32.97 -25.84 11.53
N GLY A 375 -32.48 -24.64 11.20
CA GLY A 375 -31.06 -24.29 11.29
C GLY A 375 -30.52 -24.19 12.73
N ARG A 376 -31.36 -23.82 13.71
CA ARG A 376 -30.95 -23.71 15.13
C ARG A 376 -30.68 -25.06 15.81
N GLY A 377 -31.37 -26.12 15.38
CA GLY A 377 -31.23 -27.47 15.96
C GLY A 377 -30.07 -28.29 15.39
N SER A 378 -29.31 -27.75 14.44
CA SER A 378 -28.22 -28.46 13.75
C SER A 378 -26.88 -27.75 13.98
N GLU A 379 -25.77 -28.49 13.96
CA GLU A 379 -24.39 -27.95 14.04
C GLU A 379 -24.06 -26.91 12.94
N ILE A 380 -24.99 -26.72 11.99
CA ILE A 380 -24.92 -25.87 10.81
C ILE A 380 -24.94 -24.38 11.18
N ALA A 381 -25.47 -23.99 12.34
CA ALA A 381 -25.39 -22.61 12.82
C ALA A 381 -23.93 -22.11 12.93
N HIS A 382 -22.97 -23.01 13.16
CA HIS A 382 -21.53 -22.74 13.23
C HIS A 382 -20.78 -23.34 12.04
N GLY A 383 -21.50 -23.96 11.10
CA GLY A 383 -20.94 -24.60 9.93
C GLY A 383 -20.41 -23.60 8.92
N SER A 384 -19.54 -24.07 8.04
CA SER A 384 -19.02 -23.24 6.95
C SER A 384 -20.13 -22.87 5.95
N SER A 385 -19.91 -21.82 5.16
CA SER A 385 -20.89 -21.37 4.16
C SER A 385 -21.23 -22.47 3.15
N ALA A 386 -20.25 -23.34 2.85
CA ALA A 386 -20.47 -24.53 2.03
C ALA A 386 -21.48 -25.51 2.67
N GLN A 387 -21.36 -25.77 3.98
CA GLN A 387 -22.30 -26.62 4.70
C GLN A 387 -23.71 -26.00 4.77
N LYS A 388 -23.79 -24.67 4.95
CA LYS A 388 -25.05 -23.92 4.94
C LYS A 388 -25.73 -23.97 3.57
N LEU A 389 -24.98 -23.90 2.47
CA LEU A 389 -25.50 -24.11 1.11
C LEU A 389 -26.09 -25.52 0.95
N VAL A 390 -25.35 -26.56 1.35
CA VAL A 390 -25.85 -27.95 1.30
C VAL A 390 -27.12 -28.12 2.13
N PHE A 391 -27.19 -27.51 3.31
CA PHE A 391 -28.39 -27.47 4.13
C PHE A 391 -29.56 -26.82 3.42
N LEU A 392 -29.32 -25.67 2.78
CA LEU A 392 -30.34 -24.91 2.07
C LEU A 392 -30.91 -25.73 0.91
N PHE A 393 -30.06 -26.35 0.09
CA PHE A 393 -30.50 -27.22 -1.02
C PHE A 393 -31.31 -28.43 -0.54
N LYS A 394 -30.94 -29.05 0.59
CA LYS A 394 -31.67 -30.18 1.16
C LYS A 394 -33.02 -29.81 1.78
N ASN A 395 -33.15 -28.59 2.30
CA ASN A 395 -34.32 -28.18 3.10
C ASN A 395 -35.18 -27.10 2.43
N VAL A 396 -34.89 -26.69 1.19
CA VAL A 396 -35.65 -25.68 0.46
C VAL A 396 -37.15 -26.02 0.36
N GLY A 397 -37.48 -27.31 0.24
CA GLY A 397 -38.88 -27.79 0.21
C GLY A 397 -39.64 -27.66 1.54
N LYS A 398 -38.94 -27.41 2.66
CA LYS A 398 -39.54 -27.17 3.99
C LYS A 398 -39.63 -25.69 4.34
N SER A 399 -39.49 -24.81 3.35
CA SER A 399 -39.53 -23.35 3.54
C SER A 399 -40.93 -22.90 3.97
N HIS A 400 -40.98 -21.84 4.79
CA HIS A 400 -42.25 -21.28 5.24
C HIS A 400 -42.75 -20.25 4.22
N GLY A 401 -43.80 -20.60 3.47
CA GLY A 401 -44.26 -19.84 2.30
C GLY A 401 -44.48 -18.34 2.55
N LEU A 402 -45.10 -17.98 3.68
CA LEU A 402 -45.35 -16.57 4.02
C LEU A 402 -44.06 -15.79 4.27
N THR A 403 -43.10 -16.36 5.02
CA THR A 403 -41.80 -15.73 5.29
C THR A 403 -41.04 -15.53 3.98
N THR A 404 -41.01 -16.56 3.12
CA THR A 404 -40.36 -16.52 1.81
C THR A 404 -40.98 -15.48 0.89
N ALA A 405 -42.32 -15.39 0.84
CA ALA A 405 -43.00 -14.41 0.01
C ALA A 405 -42.71 -12.98 0.47
N VAL A 406 -42.79 -12.71 1.78
CA VAL A 406 -42.53 -11.37 2.35
C VAL A 406 -41.06 -10.98 2.17
N SER A 407 -40.11 -11.89 2.39
CA SER A 407 -38.68 -11.64 2.26
C SER A 407 -38.26 -11.38 0.81
N LEU A 408 -38.68 -12.24 -0.14
CA LEU A 408 -38.38 -12.09 -1.56
C LEU A 408 -39.03 -10.84 -2.16
N THR A 409 -40.27 -10.54 -1.78
CA THR A 409 -40.94 -9.31 -2.22
C THR A 409 -40.20 -8.08 -1.71
N SER A 410 -39.78 -8.08 -0.45
CA SER A 410 -39.00 -6.98 0.12
C SER A 410 -37.64 -6.84 -0.57
N PHE A 411 -36.93 -7.95 -0.81
CA PHE A 411 -35.68 -7.96 -1.56
C PHE A 411 -35.86 -7.37 -2.96
N ALA A 412 -36.88 -7.80 -3.69
CA ALA A 412 -37.20 -7.30 -5.03
C ALA A 412 -37.51 -5.80 -5.04
N ILE A 413 -38.31 -5.32 -4.09
CA ILE A 413 -38.64 -3.89 -3.95
C ILE A 413 -37.38 -3.06 -3.66
N ILE A 414 -36.52 -3.51 -2.73
CA ILE A 414 -35.29 -2.78 -2.40
C ILE A 414 -34.33 -2.79 -3.60
N MET A 415 -34.20 -3.90 -4.31
CA MET A 415 -33.38 -4.00 -5.53
C MET A 415 -33.92 -3.13 -6.66
N LEU A 416 -35.24 -3.04 -6.82
CA LEU A 416 -35.89 -2.16 -7.77
C LEU A 416 -35.58 -0.69 -7.45
N PHE A 417 -35.79 -0.26 -6.20
CA PHE A 417 -35.47 1.11 -5.78
C PHE A 417 -33.98 1.43 -5.95
N ARG A 418 -33.09 0.51 -5.62
CA ARG A 418 -31.64 0.67 -5.86
C ARG A 418 -31.33 0.88 -7.34
N THR A 419 -31.91 0.07 -8.21
CA THR A 419 -31.67 0.16 -9.66
C THR A 419 -32.23 1.45 -10.22
N LEU A 420 -33.44 1.82 -9.81
CA LEU A 420 -34.09 3.07 -10.17
C LEU A 420 -33.28 4.29 -9.71
N LYS A 421 -32.81 4.29 -8.46
CA LYS A 421 -31.92 5.33 -7.93
C LYS A 421 -30.65 5.45 -8.74
N ARG A 422 -29.97 4.33 -9.05
CA ARG A 422 -28.74 4.35 -9.84
C ARG A 422 -28.93 4.95 -11.23
N THR A 423 -30.06 4.65 -11.89
CA THR A 423 -30.37 5.17 -13.23
C THR A 423 -30.86 6.62 -13.21
N LEU A 424 -31.63 7.02 -12.19
CA LEU A 424 -32.21 8.36 -12.09
C LEU A 424 -31.29 9.38 -11.41
N GLN A 425 -30.36 8.96 -10.56
CA GLN A 425 -29.47 9.86 -9.82
C GLN A 425 -28.67 10.83 -10.70
N PRO A 426 -28.14 10.43 -11.88
CA PRO A 426 -27.46 11.37 -12.78
C PRO A 426 -28.37 12.50 -13.29
N ARG A 427 -29.68 12.25 -13.40
CA ARG A 427 -30.67 13.20 -13.92
C ARG A 427 -31.39 13.98 -12.81
N TYR A 428 -31.62 13.34 -11.66
CA TYR A 428 -32.31 13.90 -10.50
C TYR A 428 -31.56 13.59 -9.20
N PRO A 429 -30.65 14.48 -8.76
CA PRO A 429 -29.85 14.26 -7.55
C PRO A 429 -30.68 14.08 -6.27
N SER A 430 -31.89 14.64 -6.22
CA SER A 430 -32.82 14.55 -5.10
C SER A 430 -33.25 13.11 -4.76
N VAL A 431 -33.21 12.19 -5.74
CA VAL A 431 -33.64 10.79 -5.59
C VAL A 431 -32.73 9.99 -4.66
N ALA A 432 -31.48 10.42 -4.47
CA ALA A 432 -30.55 9.80 -3.52
C ALA A 432 -31.05 9.87 -2.06
N TYR A 433 -31.81 10.91 -1.73
CA TYR A 433 -32.31 11.20 -0.38
C TYR A 433 -33.61 10.46 -0.03
N PHE A 434 -34.18 9.66 -0.94
CA PHE A 434 -35.39 8.93 -0.64
C PHE A 434 -35.10 7.74 0.30
N PRO A 435 -35.70 7.63 1.50
CA PRO A 435 -35.38 6.58 2.48
C PRO A 435 -36.11 5.26 2.19
N ASP A 436 -35.95 4.73 0.97
CA ASP A 436 -36.57 3.47 0.47
C ASP A 436 -36.43 2.31 1.46
N ARG A 437 -35.22 2.09 1.97
CA ARG A 437 -34.86 1.04 2.92
C ARG A 437 -35.62 1.15 4.24
N PHE A 438 -35.73 2.36 4.79
CA PHE A 438 -36.49 2.62 6.02
C PHE A 438 -37.99 2.38 5.78
N LEU A 439 -38.52 2.88 4.65
CA LEU A 439 -39.93 2.70 4.28
C LEU A 439 -40.31 1.22 4.17
N VAL A 440 -39.47 0.39 3.55
CA VAL A 440 -39.74 -1.06 3.44
C VAL A 440 -39.84 -1.71 4.82
N VAL A 441 -38.95 -1.38 5.76
CA VAL A 441 -39.01 -1.92 7.12
C VAL A 441 -40.27 -1.47 7.85
N VAL A 442 -40.58 -0.17 7.83
CA VAL A 442 -41.77 0.38 8.51
C VAL A 442 -43.06 -0.19 7.93
N LEU A 443 -43.21 -0.19 6.60
CA LEU A 443 -44.39 -0.74 5.95
C LEU A 443 -44.55 -2.24 6.22
N SER A 444 -43.44 -2.99 6.26
CA SER A 444 -43.50 -4.42 6.60
C SER A 444 -44.01 -4.64 8.03
N ALA A 445 -43.57 -3.85 9.01
CA ALA A 445 -44.05 -3.96 10.39
C ALA A 445 -45.54 -3.58 10.51
N VAL A 446 -45.97 -2.53 9.80
CA VAL A 446 -47.39 -2.12 9.76
C VAL A 446 -48.24 -3.22 9.13
N PHE A 447 -47.82 -3.82 8.03
CA PHE A 447 -48.57 -4.92 7.41
C PHE A 447 -48.59 -6.18 8.27
N THR A 448 -47.48 -6.52 8.94
CA THR A 448 -47.46 -7.62 9.90
C THR A 448 -48.46 -7.41 11.03
N TRP A 449 -48.61 -6.17 11.52
CA TRP A 449 -49.60 -5.82 12.53
C TRP A 449 -51.04 -5.87 12.01
N VAL A 450 -51.32 -5.22 10.87
CA VAL A 450 -52.68 -5.13 10.30
C VAL A 450 -53.22 -6.50 9.86
N PHE A 451 -52.39 -7.31 9.21
CA PHE A 451 -52.78 -8.64 8.72
C PHE A 451 -52.55 -9.75 9.75
N ALA A 452 -52.05 -9.42 10.94
CA ALA A 452 -51.69 -10.36 12.01
C ALA A 452 -50.84 -11.53 11.49
N TRP A 453 -49.82 -11.23 10.67
CA TRP A 453 -48.92 -12.24 10.12
C TRP A 453 -48.10 -12.95 11.19
N ASP A 454 -47.89 -12.32 12.34
CA ASP A 454 -47.30 -12.92 13.53
C ASP A 454 -48.08 -14.17 13.99
N LYS A 455 -49.42 -14.11 13.98
CA LYS A 455 -50.28 -15.25 14.33
C LYS A 455 -50.30 -16.35 13.27
N GLN A 456 -49.92 -16.02 12.04
CA GLN A 456 -49.85 -16.96 10.91
C GLN A 456 -48.50 -17.72 10.85
N GLY A 457 -47.60 -17.48 11.82
CA GLY A 457 -46.30 -18.15 11.90
C GLY A 457 -45.16 -17.41 11.22
N LEU A 458 -45.36 -16.15 10.79
CA LEU A 458 -44.28 -15.31 10.27
C LEU A 458 -43.21 -15.09 11.34
N SER A 459 -41.94 -15.25 10.97
CA SER A 459 -40.84 -15.06 11.91
C SER A 459 -40.63 -13.56 12.20
N ILE A 460 -41.15 -13.09 13.34
CA ILE A 460 -41.00 -11.71 13.82
C ILE A 460 -39.86 -11.56 14.83
N LEU A 461 -39.43 -10.32 15.11
CA LEU A 461 -38.39 -10.02 16.09
C LEU A 461 -38.77 -10.51 17.48
N GLY A 462 -40.00 -10.21 17.94
CA GLY A 462 -40.55 -10.62 19.23
C GLY A 462 -40.39 -9.56 20.32
N ASP A 463 -40.77 -9.91 21.54
CA ASP A 463 -40.77 -8.99 22.69
C ASP A 463 -39.35 -8.63 23.12
N VAL A 464 -39.07 -7.33 23.15
CA VAL A 464 -37.80 -6.76 23.57
C VAL A 464 -38.07 -6.00 24.85
N LYS A 465 -37.94 -6.69 25.98
CA LYS A 465 -38.14 -6.08 27.30
C LYS A 465 -37.17 -4.91 27.50
N SER A 466 -37.73 -3.72 27.67
CA SER A 466 -37.02 -2.58 28.23
C SER A 466 -36.66 -2.96 29.66
N THR A 467 -35.40 -2.78 30.07
CA THR A 467 -35.08 -2.89 31.50
C THR A 467 -35.90 -1.83 32.22
N GLU A 468 -36.79 -2.26 33.12
CA GLU A 468 -37.58 -1.38 33.98
C GLU A 468 -36.60 -0.51 34.79
N GLY A 469 -36.53 0.78 34.47
CA GLY A 469 -35.61 1.72 35.12
C GLY A 469 -34.74 2.49 34.12
N SER A 470 -35.09 3.75 33.90
CA SER A 470 -34.53 4.72 32.94
C SER A 470 -33.04 5.08 33.08
N ALA A 471 -32.23 4.30 33.81
CA ALA A 471 -30.82 4.60 34.00
C ALA A 471 -29.95 3.67 33.15
N ILE A 472 -29.22 4.22 32.19
CA ILE A 472 -28.11 3.50 31.54
C ILE A 472 -27.07 3.25 32.63
N PRO A 473 -26.83 1.99 33.04
CA PRO A 473 -25.96 1.72 34.17
C PRO A 473 -24.51 1.97 33.76
N PHE A 474 -23.84 2.89 34.46
CA PHE A 474 -22.40 3.04 34.36
C PHE A 474 -21.71 2.03 35.27
N HIS A 475 -20.84 1.21 34.72
CA HIS A 475 -20.08 0.21 35.45
C HIS A 475 -18.61 0.25 35.02
N TRP A 476 -17.71 0.50 35.96
CA TRP A 476 -16.27 0.51 35.66
C TRP A 476 -15.77 -0.92 35.41
N PRO A 477 -15.31 -1.27 34.19
CA PRO A 477 -14.99 -2.64 33.82
C PRO A 477 -13.68 -3.15 34.44
N PHE A 478 -12.78 -2.25 34.89
CA PHE A 478 -11.49 -2.61 35.50
C PHE A 478 -11.55 -2.65 37.03
N SER A 479 -12.70 -3.02 37.61
CA SER A 479 -12.83 -3.20 39.06
C SER A 479 -12.13 -4.48 39.53
N PHE A 480 -11.52 -4.45 40.72
CA PHE A 480 -10.83 -5.60 41.32
C PHE A 480 -11.71 -6.85 41.47
N SER A 481 -13.04 -6.68 41.59
CA SER A 481 -14.00 -7.77 41.70
C SER A 481 -14.07 -8.64 40.43
N HIS A 482 -13.75 -8.08 39.25
CA HIS A 482 -13.90 -8.75 37.96
C HIS A 482 -12.59 -9.34 37.43
N MET A 483 -11.48 -9.20 38.19
CA MET A 483 -10.15 -9.69 37.79
C MET A 483 -10.10 -11.20 37.54
N LYS A 484 -10.98 -11.99 38.18
CA LYS A 484 -11.08 -13.44 37.95
C LYS A 484 -11.52 -13.81 36.52
N HIS A 485 -12.22 -12.91 35.83
CA HIS A 485 -12.67 -13.11 34.46
C HIS A 485 -11.68 -12.58 33.41
N ILE A 486 -10.69 -11.79 33.84
CA ILE A 486 -9.74 -11.14 32.92
C ILE A 486 -8.82 -12.18 32.29
N ASP A 487 -8.30 -13.16 33.05
CA ASP A 487 -7.36 -14.16 32.51
C ASP A 487 -8.00 -15.02 31.42
N THR A 488 -9.26 -15.42 31.60
CA THR A 488 -10.01 -16.18 30.58
C THR A 488 -10.49 -15.29 29.43
N ALA A 489 -10.79 -14.02 29.69
CA ALA A 489 -11.24 -13.08 28.67
C ALA A 489 -10.10 -12.50 27.82
N LEU A 490 -8.85 -12.45 28.31
CA LEU A 490 -7.75 -11.72 27.66
C LEU A 490 -7.43 -12.28 26.28
N SER A 491 -7.31 -13.60 26.15
CA SER A 491 -7.04 -14.25 24.86
C SER A 491 -8.14 -13.97 23.83
N THR A 492 -9.40 -14.15 24.22
CA THR A 492 -10.55 -13.90 23.36
C THR A 492 -10.69 -12.42 23.01
N SER A 493 -10.44 -11.52 23.97
CA SER A 493 -10.49 -10.07 23.78
C SER A 493 -9.39 -9.60 22.83
N PHE A 494 -8.20 -10.19 22.90
CA PHE A 494 -7.13 -9.94 21.93
C PHE A 494 -7.53 -10.35 20.51
N LEU A 495 -8.20 -11.50 20.35
CA LEU A 495 -8.74 -11.93 19.06
C LEU A 495 -9.84 -10.98 18.56
N ILE A 496 -10.76 -10.55 19.42
CA ILE A 496 -11.78 -9.55 19.09
C ILE A 496 -11.12 -8.23 18.65
N ALA A 497 -10.10 -7.78 19.37
CA ALA A 497 -9.36 -6.56 19.07
C ALA A 497 -8.68 -6.63 17.69
N LEU A 498 -8.00 -7.74 17.41
CA LEU A 498 -7.32 -7.97 16.14
C LEU A 498 -8.31 -8.02 14.98
N LEU A 499 -9.38 -8.79 15.13
CA LEU A 499 -10.44 -8.94 14.13
C LEU A 499 -11.10 -7.59 13.83
N GLY A 500 -11.50 -6.88 14.87
CA GLY A 500 -12.17 -5.59 14.77
C GLY A 500 -11.30 -4.48 14.19
N PHE A 501 -10.01 -4.45 14.52
CA PHE A 501 -9.05 -3.54 13.91
C PHE A 501 -8.91 -3.77 12.41
N PHE A 502 -8.76 -5.03 11.98
CA PHE A 502 -8.62 -5.35 10.56
C PHE A 502 -9.91 -5.09 9.78
N GLU A 503 -11.07 -5.45 10.32
CA GLU A 503 -12.36 -5.14 9.69
C GLU A 503 -12.54 -3.63 9.51
N SER A 504 -12.26 -2.85 10.56
CA SER A 504 -12.33 -1.38 10.50
C SER A 504 -11.34 -0.79 9.51
N SER A 505 -10.13 -1.36 9.42
CA SER A 505 -9.11 -0.93 8.46
C SER A 505 -9.53 -1.21 7.02
N VAL A 506 -10.16 -2.37 6.77
CA VAL A 506 -10.77 -2.70 5.47
C VAL A 506 -11.85 -1.70 5.10
N ALA A 507 -12.75 -1.38 6.05
CA ALA A 507 -13.81 -0.39 5.84
C ALA A 507 -13.24 1.00 5.56
N ALA A 508 -12.27 1.45 6.36
CA ALA A 508 -11.68 2.78 6.23
C ALA A 508 -10.94 2.96 4.89
N LYS A 509 -10.19 1.96 4.43
CA LYS A 509 -9.47 2.02 3.14
C LYS A 509 -10.37 1.95 1.92
N SER A 510 -11.45 1.17 2.00
CA SER A 510 -12.40 1.03 0.88
C SER A 510 -13.25 2.28 0.68
N LEU A 511 -13.45 3.09 1.73
CA LEU A 511 -14.22 4.35 1.68
C LEU A 511 -13.33 5.59 1.52
N GLY A 512 -12.10 5.56 2.02
CA GLY A 512 -11.21 6.71 2.18
C GLY A 512 -10.82 7.44 0.88
N ASP A 513 -10.96 6.79 -0.27
CA ASP A 513 -10.72 7.39 -1.59
C ASP A 513 -11.87 8.30 -2.08
N GLY A 514 -13.02 8.33 -1.38
CA GLY A 514 -14.28 8.92 -1.87
C GLY A 514 -14.89 10.05 -1.02
N THR A 515 -14.11 10.80 -0.22
CA THR A 515 -14.65 11.85 0.68
C THR A 515 -15.17 13.05 -0.11
N HIS A 516 -16.36 12.93 -0.69
CA HIS A 516 -17.10 14.00 -1.35
C HIS A 516 -17.51 15.04 -0.31
N GLY A 517 -16.71 16.10 -0.14
CA GLY A 517 -17.12 17.33 0.55
C GLY A 517 -16.19 17.80 1.67
N LEU A 518 -15.49 16.90 2.37
CA LEU A 518 -14.54 17.26 3.43
C LEU A 518 -13.11 17.29 2.91
N LYS A 519 -12.46 18.45 3.03
CA LYS A 519 -11.07 18.65 2.62
C LYS A 519 -10.13 18.31 3.78
N ASP A 520 -8.97 17.73 3.45
CA ASP A 520 -7.85 17.47 4.37
C ASP A 520 -8.12 16.50 5.53
N MET A 521 -9.06 15.57 5.33
CA MET A 521 -9.31 14.43 6.20
C MET A 521 -8.49 13.21 5.73
N ASN A 522 -7.19 13.22 6.01
CA ASN A 522 -6.33 12.10 5.66
C ASN A 522 -6.62 10.91 6.60
N LEU A 523 -6.80 9.73 6.03
CA LEU A 523 -6.92 8.49 6.80
C LEU A 523 -5.59 8.18 7.51
N SER A 524 -5.65 7.78 8.77
CA SER A 524 -4.46 7.36 9.52
C SER A 524 -4.77 6.18 10.42
N ALA A 525 -4.15 5.03 10.15
CA ALA A 525 -4.35 3.80 10.90
C ALA A 525 -4.10 3.98 12.42
N ASN A 526 -3.04 4.70 12.81
CA ASN A 526 -2.77 4.97 14.23
C ASN A 526 -3.91 5.74 14.92
N ARG A 527 -4.52 6.71 14.22
CA ARG A 527 -5.64 7.49 14.76
C ARG A 527 -6.93 6.67 14.79
N GLU A 528 -7.14 5.82 13.80
CA GLU A 528 -8.24 4.85 13.82
C GLU A 528 -8.14 3.90 15.01
N MET A 529 -6.95 3.38 15.31
CA MET A 529 -6.73 2.53 16.48
C MET A 529 -7.06 3.25 17.79
N VAL A 530 -6.59 4.49 17.95
CA VAL A 530 -6.91 5.30 19.14
C VAL A 530 -8.43 5.55 19.21
N ALA A 531 -9.07 5.96 18.12
CA ALA A 531 -10.50 6.25 18.09
C ALA A 531 -11.37 5.03 18.42
N LEU A 532 -11.11 3.88 17.78
CA LEU A 532 -11.82 2.63 18.01
C LEU A 532 -11.54 2.05 19.40
N GLY A 533 -10.30 2.14 19.87
CA GLY A 533 -9.92 1.73 21.21
C GLY A 533 -10.65 2.54 22.28
N THR A 534 -10.64 3.87 22.16
CA THR A 534 -11.39 4.75 23.07
C THR A 534 -12.89 4.51 22.99
N ALA A 535 -13.46 4.34 21.80
CA ALA A 535 -14.89 4.04 21.63
C ALA A 535 -15.30 2.75 22.36
N ASN A 536 -14.48 1.69 22.29
CA ASN A 536 -14.76 0.43 22.97
C ASN A 536 -14.48 0.48 24.49
N ILE A 537 -13.48 1.24 24.95
CA ILE A 537 -13.30 1.46 26.40
C ILE A 537 -14.53 2.16 26.99
N VAL A 538 -15.01 3.22 26.34
CA VAL A 538 -16.21 3.95 26.76
C VAL A 538 -17.45 3.04 26.68
N GLY A 539 -17.64 2.32 25.56
CA GLY A 539 -18.74 1.37 25.41
C GLY A 539 -18.72 0.27 26.48
N GLY A 540 -17.55 -0.26 26.82
CA GLY A 540 -17.39 -1.25 27.88
C GLY A 540 -17.81 -0.75 29.26
N CYS A 541 -17.64 0.55 29.54
CA CYS A 541 -18.14 1.19 30.77
C CYS A 541 -19.67 1.23 30.88
N PHE A 542 -20.37 1.09 29.74
CA PHE A 542 -21.83 1.00 29.68
C PHE A 542 -22.30 -0.41 29.33
N MET A 543 -21.46 -1.43 29.54
CA MET A 543 -21.79 -2.84 29.31
C MET A 543 -22.17 -3.13 27.85
N ALA A 544 -21.65 -2.34 26.91
CA ALA A 544 -21.90 -2.51 25.48
C ALA A 544 -21.11 -3.69 24.89
N LEU A 545 -21.58 -4.18 23.75
CA LEU A 545 -20.85 -5.14 22.93
C LEU A 545 -19.69 -4.46 22.18
N PRO A 546 -18.65 -5.22 21.81
CA PRO A 546 -17.53 -4.68 21.07
C PRO A 546 -18.00 -4.20 19.69
N ALA A 547 -17.65 -2.97 19.35
CA ALA A 547 -18.10 -2.31 18.14
C ALA A 547 -16.93 -1.84 17.28
N PHE A 548 -17.03 -2.13 15.98
CA PHE A 548 -15.99 -1.85 14.98
C PHE A 548 -16.61 -1.25 13.72
N GLY A 549 -15.76 -0.68 12.86
CA GLY A 549 -16.17 -0.13 11.58
C GLY A 549 -16.45 -1.26 10.58
N GLY A 550 -17.71 -1.44 10.20
CA GLY A 550 -18.09 -2.46 9.22
C GLY A 550 -18.21 -1.88 7.81
N TYR A 551 -17.60 -2.54 6.82
CA TYR A 551 -17.60 -2.06 5.43
C TYR A 551 -19.02 -1.95 4.85
N GLY A 552 -19.84 -3.00 4.98
CA GLY A 552 -21.22 -3.00 4.47
C GLY A 552 -22.07 -1.88 5.07
N ARG A 553 -21.91 -1.61 6.36
CA ARG A 553 -22.62 -0.54 7.10
C ARG A 553 -22.27 0.83 6.55
N SER A 554 -20.97 1.06 6.44
CA SER A 554 -20.41 2.33 6.06
C SER A 554 -20.65 2.62 4.58
N LYS A 555 -20.69 1.58 3.73
CA LYS A 555 -21.11 1.67 2.33
C LYS A 555 -22.59 2.03 2.20
N VAL A 556 -23.47 1.46 3.04
CA VAL A 556 -24.89 1.87 3.10
C VAL A 556 -25.02 3.33 3.50
N ASN A 557 -24.28 3.75 4.55
CA ASN A 557 -24.25 5.13 4.99
C ASN A 557 -23.86 6.08 3.84
N ALA A 558 -22.74 5.79 3.16
CA ALA A 558 -22.28 6.56 2.01
C ALA A 558 -23.28 6.57 0.85
N SER A 559 -23.86 5.41 0.49
CA SER A 559 -24.83 5.29 -0.61
C SER A 559 -26.17 5.99 -0.35
N THR A 560 -26.51 6.25 0.91
CA THR A 560 -27.76 6.92 1.32
C THR A 560 -27.55 8.43 1.54
N GLY A 561 -26.37 8.96 1.16
CA GLY A 561 -26.05 10.39 1.26
C GLY A 561 -25.34 10.82 2.54
N GLY A 562 -24.90 9.87 3.39
CA GLY A 562 -24.07 10.15 4.55
C GLY A 562 -22.66 10.53 4.12
N THR A 563 -22.29 11.80 4.32
CA THR A 563 -21.01 12.35 3.86
C THR A 563 -20.11 12.79 5.00
N THR A 564 -20.68 13.01 6.18
CA THR A 564 -19.95 13.53 7.34
C THR A 564 -20.12 12.62 8.57
N PRO A 565 -19.26 12.75 9.59
CA PRO A 565 -19.41 12.01 10.85
C PRO A 565 -20.70 12.35 11.61
N MET A 566 -21.40 13.42 11.20
CA MET A 566 -22.70 13.79 11.76
C MET A 566 -23.73 12.66 11.58
N SER A 567 -23.63 11.84 10.54
CA SER A 567 -24.50 10.66 10.37
C SER A 567 -24.37 9.68 11.55
N SER A 568 -23.16 9.50 12.09
CA SER A 568 -22.90 8.64 13.25
C SER A 568 -23.41 9.25 14.56
N ILE A 569 -23.37 10.59 14.70
CA ILE A 569 -23.98 11.30 15.82
C ILE A 569 -25.50 11.17 15.77
N MET A 570 -26.11 11.41 14.61
CA MET A 570 -27.55 11.24 14.41
C MET A 570 -27.98 9.80 14.68
N LEU A 571 -27.20 8.80 14.26
CA LEU A 571 -27.46 7.38 14.53
C LEU A 571 -27.47 7.09 16.04
N SER A 572 -26.53 7.66 16.79
CA SER A 572 -26.48 7.55 18.26
C SER A 572 -27.72 8.16 18.91
N ILE A 573 -28.12 9.37 18.50
CA ILE A 573 -29.31 10.06 19.01
C ILE A 573 -30.58 9.28 18.69
N ILE A 574 -30.74 8.82 17.45
CA ILE A 574 -31.91 8.02 17.02
C ILE A 574 -31.97 6.73 17.84
N THR A 575 -30.82 6.07 18.06
CA THR A 575 -30.77 4.84 18.85
C THR A 575 -31.14 5.09 20.31
N LEU A 576 -30.68 6.21 20.89
CA LEU A 576 -31.07 6.61 22.25
C LEU A 576 -32.59 6.83 22.35
N ILE A 577 -33.19 7.52 21.37
CA ILE A 577 -34.65 7.69 21.29
C ILE A 577 -35.34 6.32 21.18
N CYS A 578 -34.79 5.41 20.37
CA CYS A 578 -35.37 4.08 20.22
C CYS A 578 -35.34 3.27 21.51
N VAL A 579 -34.23 3.30 22.25
CA VAL A 579 -34.09 2.62 23.56
C VAL A 579 -35.12 3.14 24.56
N LEU A 580 -35.37 4.45 24.58
CA LEU A 580 -36.27 5.08 25.56
C LEU A 580 -37.75 4.92 25.21
N PHE A 581 -38.13 4.94 23.93
CA PHE A 581 -39.53 5.06 23.52
C PHE A 581 -40.03 4.05 22.48
N LEU A 582 -39.17 3.53 21.59
CA LEU A 582 -39.62 2.76 20.41
C LEU A 582 -39.49 1.23 20.54
N LEU A 583 -38.84 0.71 21.59
CA LEU A 583 -38.61 -0.74 21.75
C LEU A 583 -39.87 -1.61 21.61
N PRO A 584 -41.04 -1.27 22.21
CA PRO A 584 -42.25 -2.10 22.08
C PRO A 584 -42.75 -2.23 20.63
N TYR A 585 -42.53 -1.20 19.81
CA TYR A 585 -42.98 -1.18 18.42
C TYR A 585 -42.15 -2.10 17.51
N PHE A 586 -40.96 -2.53 17.94
CA PHE A 586 -40.13 -3.45 17.17
C PHE A 586 -40.66 -4.89 17.17
N TYR A 587 -41.65 -5.21 17.99
CA TYR A 587 -42.26 -6.55 18.09
C TYR A 587 -42.65 -7.10 16.71
N TYR A 588 -43.33 -6.29 15.89
CA TYR A 588 -43.92 -6.70 14.61
C TYR A 588 -42.93 -6.70 13.44
N ILE A 589 -41.65 -6.41 13.65
CA ILE A 589 -40.67 -6.38 12.54
C ILE A 589 -40.38 -7.82 12.06
N PRO A 590 -40.61 -8.15 10.77
CA PRO A 590 -40.28 -9.47 10.24
C PRO A 590 -38.77 -9.66 10.08
N LYS A 591 -38.25 -10.80 10.58
CA LYS A 591 -36.84 -11.18 10.44
C LYS A 591 -36.42 -11.38 8.98
N GLY A 592 -37.33 -11.87 8.14
CA GLY A 592 -37.08 -12.06 6.71
C GLY A 592 -36.80 -10.74 5.96
N VAL A 593 -37.45 -9.64 6.35
CA VAL A 593 -37.24 -8.31 5.74
C VAL A 593 -35.89 -7.73 6.12
N LEU A 594 -35.47 -7.90 7.38
CA LEU A 594 -34.13 -7.53 7.84
C LEU A 594 -33.05 -8.32 7.09
N SER A 595 -33.29 -9.60 6.82
CA SER A 595 -32.38 -10.47 6.08
C SER A 595 -32.27 -10.04 4.62
N ALA A 596 -33.40 -9.77 3.96
CA ALA A 596 -33.46 -9.23 2.60
C ALA A 596 -32.67 -7.92 2.45
N MET A 597 -32.83 -7.01 3.42
CA MET A 597 -32.06 -5.77 3.50
C MET A 597 -30.55 -6.01 3.51
N ILE A 598 -30.08 -6.94 4.34
CA ILE A 598 -28.67 -7.30 4.45
C ILE A 598 -28.18 -7.98 3.15
N SER A 599 -28.99 -8.83 2.53
CA SER A 599 -28.68 -9.47 1.24
C SER A 599 -28.43 -8.44 0.15
N VAL A 600 -29.20 -7.34 0.10
CA VAL A 600 -28.93 -6.25 -0.86
C VAL A 600 -27.58 -5.57 -0.61
N VAL A 601 -27.22 -5.36 0.67
CA VAL A 601 -25.91 -4.82 1.03
C VAL A 601 -24.81 -5.77 0.59
N ALA A 602 -24.95 -7.06 0.89
CA ALA A 602 -24.01 -8.11 0.53
C ALA A 602 -23.82 -8.24 -0.99
N TYR A 603 -24.91 -8.16 -1.76
CA TYR A 603 -24.86 -8.08 -3.22
C TYR A 603 -24.01 -6.89 -3.70
N SER A 604 -24.13 -5.73 -3.05
CA SER A 604 -23.29 -4.56 -3.38
C SER A 604 -21.80 -4.78 -3.12
N LEU A 605 -21.43 -5.64 -2.16
CA LEU A 605 -20.04 -5.97 -1.87
C LEU A 605 -19.44 -6.87 -2.97
N VAL A 606 -20.22 -7.85 -3.42
CA VAL A 606 -19.82 -8.78 -4.49
C VAL A 606 -19.72 -8.07 -5.84
N GLU A 607 -20.58 -7.08 -6.10
CA GLU A 607 -20.61 -6.33 -7.37
C GLU A 607 -19.30 -5.60 -7.70
N GLU A 608 -18.47 -5.24 -6.71
CA GLU A 608 -17.20 -4.54 -6.95
C GLU A 608 -16.06 -5.45 -7.41
N CYS A 609 -16.18 -6.76 -7.21
CA CYS A 609 -15.13 -7.73 -7.46
C CYS A 609 -14.74 -7.90 -8.94
N PRO A 610 -15.68 -8.01 -9.91
CA PRO A 610 -15.36 -8.35 -11.30
C PRO A 610 -14.44 -7.35 -11.99
N HIS A 611 -14.53 -6.06 -11.65
CA HIS A 611 -13.67 -5.01 -12.22
C HIS A 611 -12.20 -5.26 -11.88
N ASP A 612 -11.90 -5.58 -10.62
CA ASP A 612 -10.53 -5.76 -10.15
C ASP A 612 -9.95 -7.10 -10.62
N ILE A 613 -10.77 -8.16 -10.69
CA ILE A 613 -10.38 -9.42 -11.34
C ILE A 613 -9.97 -9.18 -12.79
N LYS A 614 -10.79 -8.43 -13.55
CA LYS A 614 -10.50 -8.12 -14.96
C LYS A 614 -9.20 -7.32 -15.09
N PHE A 615 -8.93 -6.40 -14.18
CA PHE A 615 -7.67 -5.65 -14.13
C PHE A 615 -6.47 -6.56 -13.88
N PHE A 616 -6.52 -7.41 -12.85
CA PHE A 616 -5.42 -8.33 -12.53
C PHE A 616 -5.18 -9.38 -13.62
N LEU A 617 -6.23 -9.86 -14.28
CA LEU A 617 -6.11 -10.72 -15.46
C LEU A 617 -5.43 -9.98 -16.62
N LYS A 618 -5.79 -8.72 -16.87
CA LYS A 618 -5.19 -7.90 -17.94
C LYS A 618 -3.69 -7.69 -17.76
N ILE A 619 -3.23 -7.47 -16.52
CA ILE A 619 -1.80 -7.29 -16.22
C ILE A 619 -1.04 -8.60 -15.96
N ARG A 620 -1.70 -9.76 -16.10
CA ARG A 620 -1.15 -11.09 -15.79
C ARG A 620 -0.65 -11.22 -14.33
N GLY A 621 -1.33 -10.58 -13.39
CA GLY A 621 -1.04 -10.60 -11.95
C GLY A 621 -1.50 -11.89 -11.28
N TRP A 622 -0.89 -13.03 -11.62
CA TRP A 622 -1.28 -14.35 -11.11
C TRP A 622 -1.10 -14.50 -9.60
N THR A 623 -0.08 -13.86 -9.03
CA THR A 623 0.18 -13.88 -7.58
C THR A 623 -0.93 -13.22 -6.78
N GLU A 624 -1.45 -12.10 -7.28
CA GLU A 624 -2.51 -11.31 -6.70
C GLU A 624 -3.85 -12.04 -6.83
N LEU A 625 -4.12 -12.63 -7.99
CA LEU A 625 -5.30 -13.46 -8.22
C LEU A 625 -5.30 -14.71 -7.33
N LEU A 626 -4.15 -15.37 -7.16
CA LEU A 626 -4.02 -16.54 -6.28
C LEU A 626 -4.25 -16.14 -4.82
N LEU A 627 -3.66 -15.03 -4.35
CA LEU A 627 -3.89 -14.52 -3.00
C LEU A 627 -5.38 -14.22 -2.77
N MET A 628 -6.01 -13.50 -3.70
CA MET A 628 -7.42 -13.15 -3.64
C MET A 628 -8.32 -14.40 -3.62
N GLY A 629 -8.05 -15.37 -4.50
CA GLY A 629 -8.76 -16.64 -4.57
C GLY A 629 -8.58 -17.50 -3.32
N ALA A 630 -7.36 -17.59 -2.78
CA ALA A 630 -7.08 -18.34 -1.56
C ALA A 630 -7.84 -17.78 -0.36
N ILE A 631 -7.90 -16.45 -0.20
CA ILE A 631 -8.67 -15.80 0.86
C ILE A 631 -10.16 -16.07 0.69
N PHE A 632 -10.68 -15.96 -0.53
CA PHE A 632 -12.09 -16.22 -0.82
C PHE A 632 -12.48 -17.67 -0.48
N LEU A 633 -11.71 -18.64 -1.00
CA LEU A 633 -11.98 -20.06 -0.77
C LEU A 633 -11.84 -20.41 0.71
N ALA A 634 -10.79 -19.95 1.39
CA ALA A 634 -10.61 -20.22 2.82
C ALA A 634 -11.77 -19.67 3.66
N THR A 635 -12.26 -18.47 3.33
CA THR A 635 -13.39 -17.84 4.02
C THR A 635 -14.70 -18.60 3.80
N VAL A 636 -14.97 -19.06 2.57
CA VAL A 636 -16.21 -19.74 2.21
C VAL A 636 -16.26 -21.17 2.74
N PHE A 637 -15.15 -21.91 2.63
CA PHE A 637 -15.11 -23.34 2.99
C PHE A 637 -14.81 -23.62 4.46
N TYR A 638 -14.09 -22.73 5.14
CA TYR A 638 -13.72 -22.91 6.55
C TYR A 638 -14.45 -21.91 7.44
N SER A 639 -13.95 -20.69 7.56
CA SER A 639 -14.55 -19.62 8.36
C SER A 639 -13.95 -18.26 8.03
N LEU A 640 -14.67 -17.21 8.41
CA LEU A 640 -14.20 -15.83 8.28
C LEU A 640 -12.86 -15.60 8.99
N SER A 641 -12.72 -16.10 10.22
CA SER A 641 -11.49 -15.97 11.02
C SER A 641 -10.28 -16.64 10.34
N VAL A 642 -10.46 -17.83 9.76
CA VAL A 642 -9.40 -18.53 9.02
C VAL A 642 -9.03 -17.78 7.74
N GLY A 643 -10.01 -17.24 7.01
CA GLY A 643 -9.77 -16.43 5.82
C GLY A 643 -8.91 -15.19 6.08
N ILE A 644 -9.20 -14.49 7.18
CA ILE A 644 -8.43 -13.31 7.63
C ILE A 644 -7.01 -13.72 8.03
N ALA A 645 -6.87 -14.75 8.88
CA ALA A 645 -5.58 -15.22 9.34
C ALA A 645 -4.69 -15.68 8.17
N LEU A 646 -5.26 -16.44 7.22
CA LEU A 646 -4.57 -16.88 6.01
C LEU A 646 -4.16 -15.67 5.15
N GLY A 647 -5.07 -14.73 4.90
CA GLY A 647 -4.78 -13.58 4.05
C GLY A 647 -3.70 -12.66 4.62
N ILE A 648 -3.72 -12.42 5.94
CA ILE A 648 -2.67 -11.65 6.63
C ILE A 648 -1.35 -12.42 6.60
N GLY A 649 -1.37 -13.72 6.91
CA GLY A 649 -0.17 -14.57 6.91
C GLY A 649 0.49 -14.60 5.53
N LEU A 650 -0.28 -14.80 4.46
CA LEU A 650 0.23 -14.79 3.09
C LEU A 650 0.73 -13.39 2.67
N SER A 651 0.03 -12.32 3.06
CA SER A 651 0.46 -10.94 2.75
C SER A 651 1.77 -10.58 3.46
N LEU A 652 1.92 -10.96 4.73
CA LEU A 652 3.16 -10.83 5.49
C LEU A 652 4.29 -11.65 4.86
N LEU A 653 4.03 -12.90 4.51
CA LEU A 653 5.02 -13.78 3.89
C LEU A 653 5.50 -13.22 2.55
N GLN A 654 4.59 -12.68 1.73
CA GLN A 654 4.93 -12.03 0.46
C GLN A 654 5.78 -10.78 0.68
N LEU A 655 5.45 -9.96 1.69
CA LEU A 655 6.23 -8.79 2.06
C LEU A 655 7.63 -9.17 2.54
N ILE A 656 7.74 -10.19 3.40
CA ILE A 656 9.02 -10.72 3.90
C ILE A 656 9.87 -11.22 2.73
N ARG A 657 9.30 -12.07 1.85
CA ARG A 657 9.98 -12.57 0.66
C ARG A 657 10.46 -11.44 -0.25
N HIS A 658 9.70 -10.35 -0.35
CA HIS A 658 10.09 -9.19 -1.14
C HIS A 658 11.22 -8.39 -0.46
N ALA A 659 11.17 -8.24 0.86
CA ALA A 659 12.16 -7.51 1.64
C ALA A 659 13.51 -8.25 1.76
N THR A 660 13.52 -9.58 1.74
CA THR A 660 14.74 -10.38 1.88
C THR A 660 15.52 -10.57 0.58
N LYS A 661 14.95 -10.25 -0.60
CA LYS A 661 15.60 -10.46 -1.90
C LYS A 661 16.31 -9.18 -2.36
N PRO A 662 17.66 -9.10 -2.28
CA PRO A 662 18.35 -7.90 -2.67
C PRO A 662 18.42 -7.73 -4.19
N ARG A 663 18.13 -6.52 -4.66
CA ARG A 663 18.02 -6.14 -6.07
C ARG A 663 19.33 -5.57 -6.61
N ILE A 664 20.42 -6.31 -6.43
CA ILE A 664 21.73 -5.94 -6.97
C ILE A 664 21.68 -5.93 -8.50
N GLN A 665 22.33 -4.95 -9.13
CA GLN A 665 22.46 -4.84 -10.59
C GLN A 665 23.95 -4.82 -10.96
N ILE A 666 24.32 -5.54 -12.01
CA ILE A 666 25.64 -5.37 -12.63
C ILE A 666 25.53 -4.24 -13.65
N LEU A 667 26.44 -3.27 -13.56
CA LEU A 667 26.50 -2.18 -14.53
C LEU A 667 27.55 -2.49 -15.60
N GLY A 668 27.17 -2.29 -16.86
CA GLY A 668 28.07 -2.24 -18.01
C GLY A 668 28.03 -0.85 -18.65
N LYS A 669 29.09 -0.50 -19.38
CA LYS A 669 29.22 0.82 -20.03
C LYS A 669 28.50 0.78 -21.38
N VAL A 670 27.71 1.81 -21.70
CA VAL A 670 27.08 1.89 -23.04
C VAL A 670 28.12 2.35 -24.07
N PRO A 671 28.31 1.62 -25.20
CA PRO A 671 29.26 1.97 -26.24
C PRO A 671 29.09 3.40 -26.75
N GLY A 672 30.19 4.11 -26.99
CA GLY A 672 30.17 5.48 -27.52
C GLY A 672 29.72 6.56 -26.53
N THR A 673 29.39 6.20 -25.29
CA THR A 673 29.09 7.17 -24.23
C THR A 673 30.18 7.17 -23.16
N THR A 674 30.47 8.35 -22.60
CA THR A 674 31.45 8.46 -21.51
C THR A 674 30.83 8.07 -20.16
N ASN A 675 29.56 8.43 -19.92
CA ASN A 675 28.97 8.45 -18.57
C ASN A 675 27.67 7.63 -18.41
N GLN A 676 27.27 6.84 -19.42
CA GLN A 676 26.06 6.02 -19.31
C GLN A 676 26.42 4.58 -18.95
N PHE A 677 25.76 4.10 -17.88
CA PHE A 677 25.89 2.74 -17.38
C PHE A 677 24.51 2.11 -17.27
N GLU A 678 24.33 0.96 -17.90
CA GLU A 678 23.07 0.21 -17.91
C GLU A 678 23.21 -1.15 -17.23
N ASN A 679 22.06 -1.74 -16.89
CA ASN A 679 22.03 -3.05 -16.26
C ASN A 679 22.35 -4.15 -17.29
N ALA A 680 23.52 -4.74 -17.14
CA ALA A 680 24.04 -5.74 -18.06
C ALA A 680 23.28 -7.08 -18.01
N GLU A 681 22.45 -7.32 -16.97
CA GLU A 681 21.58 -8.51 -16.91
C GLU A 681 20.29 -8.37 -17.73
N ILE A 682 19.87 -7.13 -18.03
CA ILE A 682 18.62 -6.84 -18.75
C ILE A 682 18.91 -6.60 -20.24
N ASN A 683 19.91 -5.77 -20.53
CA ASN A 683 20.29 -5.37 -21.90
C ASN A 683 21.75 -5.76 -22.19
N PRO A 684 22.12 -7.05 -22.26
CA PRO A 684 23.51 -7.47 -22.46
C PRO A 684 24.09 -7.01 -23.80
N GLU A 685 23.25 -6.83 -24.83
CA GLU A 685 23.65 -6.39 -26.17
C GLU A 685 24.09 -4.92 -26.27
N ASN A 686 23.66 -4.07 -25.33
CA ASN A 686 23.89 -2.62 -25.37
C ASN A 686 25.00 -2.16 -24.43
N VAL A 687 25.73 -3.09 -23.81
CA VAL A 687 26.75 -2.75 -22.82
C VAL A 687 28.05 -3.51 -23.03
N GLU A 688 29.15 -2.80 -22.80
CA GLU A 688 30.50 -3.32 -22.75
C GLU A 688 30.93 -3.54 -21.30
N TYR A 689 31.50 -4.71 -21.03
CA TYR A 689 32.15 -5.00 -19.76
C TYR A 689 33.57 -4.44 -19.78
N ILE A 690 33.95 -3.80 -18.68
CA ILE A 690 35.31 -3.28 -18.50
C ILE A 690 36.17 -4.41 -17.94
N GLU A 691 37.28 -4.71 -18.61
CA GLU A 691 38.21 -5.75 -18.19
C GLU A 691 38.76 -5.44 -16.79
N GLY A 692 38.91 -6.47 -15.97
CA GLY A 692 39.38 -6.33 -14.59
C GLY A 692 38.41 -5.67 -13.59
N CYS A 693 37.27 -5.14 -14.05
CA CYS A 693 36.33 -4.39 -13.21
C CYS A 693 34.95 -5.04 -13.10
N LEU A 694 34.42 -5.10 -11.87
CA LEU A 694 33.04 -5.48 -11.58
C LEU A 694 32.31 -4.30 -10.93
N ILE A 695 31.39 -3.68 -11.69
CA ILE A 695 30.59 -2.56 -11.19
C ILE A 695 29.25 -3.09 -10.68
N VAL A 696 29.00 -2.88 -9.39
CA VAL A 696 27.84 -3.40 -8.68
C VAL A 696 27.02 -2.26 -8.11
N LYS A 697 25.77 -2.14 -8.56
CA LYS A 697 24.80 -1.18 -8.03
C LYS A 697 23.90 -1.82 -7.00
N ILE A 698 23.79 -1.17 -5.84
CA ILE A 698 22.92 -1.55 -4.73
C ILE A 698 21.81 -0.49 -4.62
N PRO A 699 20.63 -0.71 -5.23
CA PRO A 699 19.57 0.29 -5.35
C PRO A 699 18.63 0.34 -4.13
N GLU A 700 19.01 -0.17 -2.97
CA GLU A 700 18.10 -0.34 -1.83
C GLU A 700 18.82 -0.23 -0.47
N PRO A 701 18.10 0.04 0.63
CA PRO A 701 18.68 0.04 1.97
C PRO A 701 19.16 -1.35 2.37
N LEU A 702 20.29 -1.39 3.08
CA LEU A 702 20.87 -2.62 3.60
C LEU A 702 20.37 -2.87 5.01
N THR A 703 19.80 -4.05 5.23
CA THR A 703 19.24 -4.47 6.51
C THR A 703 19.68 -5.89 6.81
N PHE A 704 19.56 -6.33 8.07
CA PHE A 704 19.83 -7.71 8.46
C PHE A 704 19.07 -8.74 7.60
N ALA A 705 17.91 -8.36 7.04
CA ALA A 705 17.05 -9.24 6.26
C ALA A 705 17.58 -9.53 4.84
N ASN A 706 18.35 -8.61 4.23
CA ASN A 706 18.80 -8.74 2.84
C ASN A 706 20.33 -8.89 2.69
N THR A 707 21.14 -8.51 3.68
CA THR A 707 22.61 -8.59 3.57
C THR A 707 23.17 -10.01 3.52
N GLY A 708 22.50 -11.00 4.12
CA GLY A 708 22.91 -12.41 3.98
C GLY A 708 22.83 -12.92 2.54
N GLU A 709 21.74 -12.59 1.84
CA GLU A 709 21.56 -12.93 0.43
C GLU A 709 22.46 -12.06 -0.48
N LEU A 710 22.80 -10.84 -0.06
CA LEU A 710 23.74 -9.96 -0.77
C LEU A 710 25.10 -10.66 -0.96
N LYS A 711 25.69 -11.21 0.12
CA LYS A 711 26.98 -11.94 0.06
C LYS A 711 26.94 -13.11 -0.94
N THR A 712 25.87 -13.89 -0.89
CA THR A 712 25.68 -15.05 -1.78
C THR A 712 25.54 -14.62 -3.24
N ARG A 713 24.82 -13.53 -3.50
CA ARG A 713 24.64 -13.00 -4.85
C ARG A 713 25.92 -12.39 -5.41
N LEU A 714 26.65 -11.58 -4.62
CA LEU A 714 27.95 -11.04 -5.04
C LEU A 714 28.90 -12.16 -5.46
N ARG A 715 28.96 -13.24 -4.69
CA ARG A 715 29.77 -14.41 -5.04
C ARG A 715 29.34 -15.06 -6.36
N ARG A 716 28.04 -15.12 -6.66
CA ARG A 716 27.55 -15.60 -7.97
C ARG A 716 27.93 -14.65 -9.10
N LEU A 717 27.86 -13.34 -8.88
CA LEU A 717 28.28 -12.34 -9.85
C LEU A 717 29.78 -12.45 -10.15
N GLU A 718 30.60 -12.68 -9.13
CA GLU A 718 32.05 -12.90 -9.31
C GLU A 718 32.36 -14.15 -10.13
N GLN A 719 31.64 -15.25 -9.90
CA GLN A 719 31.93 -16.54 -10.50
C GLN A 719 31.37 -16.67 -11.93
N TYR A 720 30.21 -16.07 -12.19
CA TYR A 720 29.44 -16.32 -13.41
C TYR A 720 29.11 -15.04 -14.20
N GLY A 721 29.28 -13.85 -13.62
CA GLY A 721 28.86 -12.59 -14.23
C GLY A 721 27.33 -12.42 -14.31
N THR A 722 26.54 -13.31 -13.71
CA THR A 722 25.08 -13.21 -13.69
C THR A 722 24.47 -13.91 -12.47
N ASN A 723 23.37 -13.37 -11.94
CA ASN A 723 22.60 -14.00 -10.88
C ASN A 723 21.76 -15.20 -11.34
N LYS A 724 21.58 -15.38 -12.66
CA LYS A 724 20.74 -16.44 -13.24
C LYS A 724 21.46 -17.78 -13.40
N ALA A 725 22.78 -17.82 -13.22
CA ALA A 725 23.57 -19.03 -13.35
C ALA A 725 23.18 -20.07 -12.29
N HIS A 726 23.13 -21.34 -12.71
CA HIS A 726 22.83 -22.45 -11.81
C HIS A 726 23.99 -22.64 -10.81
N PRO A 727 23.74 -22.90 -9.51
CA PRO A 727 24.79 -23.00 -8.50
C PRO A 727 25.83 -24.10 -8.73
N SER A 728 25.51 -25.11 -9.55
CA SER A 728 26.41 -26.21 -9.90
C SER A 728 27.30 -25.92 -11.11
N LEU A 729 27.14 -24.77 -11.77
CA LEU A 729 27.98 -24.40 -12.89
C LEU A 729 29.41 -24.20 -12.36
N PRO A 730 30.46 -24.74 -13.00
CA PRO A 730 31.82 -24.39 -12.62
C PRO A 730 32.07 -22.91 -12.89
N ARG A 731 33.03 -22.32 -12.16
CA ARG A 731 33.39 -20.91 -12.31
C ARG A 731 33.73 -20.60 -13.78
N VAL A 732 33.03 -19.63 -14.36
CA VAL A 732 33.20 -19.21 -15.77
C VAL A 732 34.07 -17.96 -15.87
N ARG A 733 33.98 -17.06 -14.88
CA ARG A 733 34.72 -15.79 -14.87
C ARG A 733 36.03 -15.94 -14.10
N HIS A 734 37.17 -15.70 -14.77
CA HIS A 734 38.51 -15.76 -14.18
C HIS A 734 38.71 -14.72 -13.07
N GLU A 735 39.65 -14.96 -12.15
CA GLU A 735 39.98 -14.04 -11.04
C GLU A 735 40.46 -12.68 -11.53
N GLU A 736 41.17 -12.66 -12.66
CA GLU A 736 41.69 -11.45 -13.26
C GLU A 736 40.59 -10.47 -13.69
N ASN A 737 39.37 -10.96 -13.94
CA ASN A 737 38.23 -10.12 -14.33
C ASN A 737 37.57 -9.40 -13.14
N ASN A 738 38.03 -9.66 -11.91
CA ASN A 738 37.47 -9.12 -10.67
C ASN A 738 38.56 -8.43 -9.82
N ARG A 739 39.62 -7.88 -10.45
CA ARG A 739 40.70 -7.15 -9.75
C ARG A 739 40.17 -5.93 -9.00
N ASN A 740 39.17 -5.27 -9.58
CA ASN A 740 38.52 -4.07 -9.05
C ASN A 740 37.02 -4.32 -8.89
N VAL A 741 36.46 -4.00 -7.72
CA VAL A 741 35.03 -4.03 -7.44
C VAL A 741 34.56 -2.62 -7.09
N ILE A 742 33.66 -2.09 -7.92
CA ILE A 742 33.10 -0.74 -7.74
C ILE A 742 31.68 -0.88 -7.22
N PHE A 743 31.43 -0.40 -6.00
CA PHE A 743 30.09 -0.35 -5.42
C PHE A 743 29.43 1.01 -5.67
N ASP A 744 28.36 1.00 -6.45
CA ASP A 744 27.43 2.11 -6.54
C ASP A 744 26.38 2.00 -5.44
N VAL A 745 26.56 2.81 -4.40
CA VAL A 745 25.75 2.80 -3.18
C VAL A 745 24.75 3.95 -3.12
N HIS A 746 24.46 4.59 -4.26
CA HIS A 746 23.46 5.66 -4.34
C HIS A 746 22.09 5.25 -3.76
N GLY A 747 21.68 3.99 -3.95
CA GLY A 747 20.42 3.48 -3.43
C GLY A 747 20.44 3.06 -1.95
N VAL A 748 21.62 2.99 -1.33
CA VAL A 748 21.78 2.63 0.08
C VAL A 748 21.43 3.85 0.93
N THR A 749 20.14 4.09 1.09
CA THR A 749 19.60 5.23 1.85
C THR A 749 19.70 5.04 3.36
N LYS A 750 19.74 3.78 3.82
CA LYS A 750 19.87 3.39 5.23
C LYS A 750 20.64 2.07 5.31
N ILE A 751 21.44 1.94 6.36
CA ILE A 751 22.07 0.69 6.78
C ILE A 751 21.82 0.46 8.28
N ASP A 752 21.48 -0.77 8.69
CA ASP A 752 21.38 -1.15 10.10
C ASP A 752 22.69 -1.75 10.62
N GLY A 753 22.78 -1.99 11.94
CA GLY A 753 24.03 -2.46 12.57
C GLY A 753 24.49 -3.81 12.03
N SER A 754 23.58 -4.80 11.98
CA SER A 754 23.87 -6.13 11.44
C SER A 754 24.23 -6.09 9.96
N GLY A 755 23.55 -5.25 9.17
CA GLY A 755 23.86 -5.06 7.77
C GLY A 755 25.23 -4.40 7.56
N THR A 756 25.60 -3.45 8.43
CA THR A 756 26.93 -2.83 8.43
C THR A 756 28.01 -3.87 8.70
N GLN A 757 27.82 -4.72 9.72
CA GLN A 757 28.76 -5.79 10.06
C GLN A 757 29.00 -6.75 8.89
N VAL A 758 27.92 -7.30 8.32
CA VAL A 758 28.03 -8.23 7.17
C VAL A 758 28.67 -7.53 5.97
N PHE A 759 28.39 -6.26 5.76
CA PHE A 759 28.99 -5.51 4.66
C PHE A 759 30.49 -5.24 4.88
N THR A 760 30.91 -4.95 6.12
CA THR A 760 32.33 -4.87 6.49
C THR A 760 33.04 -6.21 6.24
N GLU A 761 32.43 -7.33 6.62
CA GLU A 761 32.99 -8.67 6.34
C GLU A 761 33.16 -8.92 4.84
N ILE A 762 32.22 -8.47 4.01
CA ILE A 762 32.32 -8.58 2.55
C ILE A 762 33.51 -7.76 2.03
N VAL A 763 33.67 -6.51 2.49
CA VAL A 763 34.77 -5.63 2.07
C VAL A 763 36.12 -6.18 2.53
N ASP A 764 36.20 -6.63 3.78
CA ASP A 764 37.40 -7.25 4.33
C ASP A 764 37.79 -8.53 3.56
N ASP A 765 36.81 -9.37 3.19
CA ASP A 765 37.03 -10.54 2.33
C ASP A 765 37.61 -10.15 0.95
N TYR A 766 37.18 -9.02 0.36
CA TYR A 766 37.75 -8.51 -0.90
C TYR A 766 39.18 -8.02 -0.72
N VAL A 767 39.43 -7.20 0.30
CA VAL A 767 40.75 -6.62 0.56
C VAL A 767 41.78 -7.71 0.85
N LYS A 768 41.41 -8.74 1.64
CA LYS A 768 42.26 -9.92 1.91
C LYS A 768 42.64 -10.72 0.67
N ARG A 769 41.80 -10.70 -0.37
CA ARG A 769 42.06 -11.34 -1.67
C ARG A 769 42.87 -10.46 -2.63
N GLY A 770 43.29 -9.27 -2.20
CA GLY A 770 43.97 -8.30 -3.04
C GLY A 770 43.06 -7.65 -4.09
N ILE A 771 41.74 -7.70 -3.89
CA ILE A 771 40.76 -7.06 -4.75
C ILE A 771 40.53 -5.65 -4.24
N ARG A 772 40.67 -4.64 -5.11
CA ARG A 772 40.43 -3.24 -4.75
C ARG A 772 38.95 -2.94 -4.72
N VAL A 773 38.51 -2.23 -3.68
CA VAL A 773 37.10 -1.88 -3.47
C VAL A 773 36.95 -0.36 -3.52
N ILE A 774 36.14 0.13 -4.45
CA ILE A 774 35.89 1.56 -4.63
C ILE A 774 34.40 1.83 -4.45
N PHE A 775 34.05 2.85 -3.69
CA PHE A 775 32.68 3.28 -3.49
C PHE A 775 32.37 4.53 -4.30
N CYS A 776 31.24 4.53 -5.01
CA CYS A 776 30.79 5.69 -5.77
C CYS A 776 29.35 6.11 -5.41
N ARG A 777 29.06 7.40 -5.68
CA ARG A 777 27.75 8.04 -5.45
C ARG A 777 27.22 7.87 -4.03
N LEU A 778 28.11 8.00 -3.06
CA LEU A 778 27.73 7.82 -1.66
C LEU A 778 26.78 8.95 -1.21
N PRO A 779 25.72 8.66 -0.43
CA PRO A 779 24.89 9.70 0.15
C PRO A 779 25.76 10.67 0.94
N ASN A 780 25.43 11.97 0.88
CA ASN A 780 26.18 13.11 1.48
C ASN A 780 27.02 12.72 2.71
N ARG A 781 28.26 13.23 2.85
CA ARG A 781 29.21 12.83 3.91
C ARG A 781 28.67 12.91 5.35
N ARG A 782 27.62 13.70 5.58
CA ARG A 782 26.90 13.76 6.89
C ARG A 782 25.79 12.72 7.04
N SER A 783 25.63 11.82 6.09
CA SER A 783 24.59 10.79 6.09
C SER A 783 24.89 9.74 7.15
N LYS A 784 23.82 9.14 7.69
CA LYS A 784 23.96 8.05 8.67
C LYS A 784 24.71 6.83 8.11
N VAL A 785 24.67 6.65 6.78
CA VAL A 785 25.35 5.55 6.08
C VAL A 785 26.86 5.77 6.07
N PHE A 786 27.32 6.96 5.68
CA PHE A 786 28.75 7.26 5.71
C PHE A 786 29.32 7.21 7.14
N VAL A 787 28.60 7.75 8.12
CA VAL A 787 29.00 7.66 9.53
C VAL A 787 29.07 6.21 10.01
N ALA A 788 28.18 5.33 9.54
CA ALA A 788 28.27 3.91 9.83
C ALA A 788 29.49 3.26 9.18
N PHE A 789 29.83 3.62 7.93
CA PHE A 789 31.01 3.10 7.23
C PHE A 789 32.31 3.53 7.91
N GLU A 790 32.40 4.80 8.33
CA GLU A 790 33.56 5.34 9.05
C GLU A 790 33.72 4.65 10.41
N ARG A 791 32.63 4.53 11.19
CA ARG A 791 32.67 3.85 12.51
C ARG A 791 32.93 2.35 12.41
N ALA A 792 32.55 1.72 11.32
CA ALA A 792 32.78 0.29 11.08
C ALA A 792 34.17 -0.01 10.49
N GLY A 793 34.99 1.01 10.21
CA GLY A 793 36.33 0.86 9.63
C GLY A 793 36.35 0.54 8.13
N ILE A 794 35.20 0.59 7.44
CA ILE A 794 35.13 0.32 5.99
C ILE A 794 35.96 1.34 5.21
N VAL A 795 35.95 2.60 5.65
CA VAL A 795 36.73 3.67 5.02
C VAL A 795 38.23 3.37 5.10
N ASP A 796 38.69 2.85 6.24
CA ASP A 796 40.10 2.54 6.45
C ASP A 796 40.51 1.27 5.69
N LEU A 797 39.64 0.25 5.65
CA LEU A 797 39.86 -0.98 4.89
C LEU A 797 40.04 -0.72 3.39
N CYS A 798 39.34 0.27 2.84
CA CYS A 798 39.44 0.63 1.42
C CYS A 798 40.65 1.53 1.09
N GLY A 799 41.60 1.77 2.00
CA GLY A 799 42.72 2.69 1.72
C GLY A 799 42.37 4.16 1.92
N GLY A 800 41.37 4.45 2.75
CA GLY A 800 41.00 5.79 3.18
C GLY A 800 39.99 6.50 2.27
N ARG A 801 39.85 7.81 2.48
CA ARG A 801 38.79 8.62 1.85
C ARG A 801 38.94 8.80 0.33
N GLY A 802 40.11 8.47 -0.24
CA GLY A 802 40.36 8.55 -1.69
C GLY A 802 39.52 7.58 -2.51
N HIS A 803 39.11 6.46 -1.92
CA HIS A 803 38.32 5.42 -2.59
C HIS A 803 36.81 5.68 -2.55
N PHE A 804 36.40 6.90 -2.18
CA PHE A 804 35.01 7.34 -2.09
C PHE A 804 34.76 8.50 -3.06
N VAL A 805 34.24 8.16 -4.23
CA VAL A 805 34.15 9.08 -5.38
C VAL A 805 32.71 9.49 -5.71
N GLY A 806 32.56 10.58 -6.47
CA GLY A 806 31.26 11.15 -6.81
C GLY A 806 30.52 10.40 -7.91
N SER A 807 31.24 9.66 -8.76
CA SER A 807 30.66 8.99 -9.94
C SER A 807 31.31 7.64 -10.22
N VAL A 808 30.62 6.80 -11.01
CA VAL A 808 31.16 5.51 -11.48
C VAL A 808 32.36 5.73 -12.41
N GLU A 809 32.34 6.78 -13.23
CA GLU A 809 33.44 7.14 -14.13
C GLU A 809 34.71 7.51 -13.36
N GLU A 810 34.58 8.31 -12.30
CA GLU A 810 35.69 8.65 -11.42
C GLU A 810 36.26 7.41 -10.71
N ALA A 811 35.40 6.45 -10.34
CA ALA A 811 35.85 5.17 -9.77
C ALA A 811 36.66 4.36 -10.78
N LEU A 812 36.24 4.37 -12.05
CA LEU A 812 36.96 3.69 -13.12
C LEU A 812 38.31 4.34 -13.40
N ARG A 813 38.36 5.67 -13.49
CA ARG A 813 39.62 6.41 -13.64
C ARG A 813 40.58 6.14 -12.50
N LEU A 814 40.09 6.10 -11.26
CA LEU A 814 40.90 5.74 -10.10
C LEU A 814 41.47 4.33 -10.25
N SER A 815 40.64 3.37 -10.66
CA SER A 815 41.07 1.99 -10.88
C SER A 815 42.13 1.85 -11.98
N GLU A 816 41.99 2.61 -13.08
CA GLU A 816 42.94 2.64 -14.20
C GLU A 816 44.26 3.31 -13.80
N ALA A 817 44.19 4.40 -13.02
CA ALA A 817 45.37 5.11 -12.54
C ALA A 817 46.22 4.23 -11.61
N GLU A 818 45.60 3.52 -10.67
CA GLU A 818 46.31 2.60 -9.77
C GLU A 818 46.83 1.35 -10.49
N ASP A 819 46.12 0.87 -11.52
CA ASP A 819 46.64 -0.19 -12.39
C ASP A 819 47.91 0.25 -13.15
N MET A 820 47.94 1.51 -13.61
CA MET A 820 49.12 2.11 -14.25
C MET A 820 50.29 2.30 -13.26
N GLU A 821 50.04 2.83 -12.06
CA GLU A 821 51.08 2.98 -11.02
C GLU A 821 51.72 1.65 -10.68
N ARG A 822 50.91 0.61 -10.47
CA ARG A 822 51.40 -0.74 -10.19
C ARG A 822 52.24 -1.31 -11.33
N TYR A 823 51.82 -1.07 -12.57
CA TYR A 823 52.59 -1.46 -13.75
C TYR A 823 53.96 -0.77 -13.80
N ILE A 824 54.02 0.52 -13.45
CA ILE A 824 55.27 1.28 -13.39
C ILE A 824 56.16 0.74 -12.26
N GLU A 825 55.62 0.50 -11.07
CA GLU A 825 56.37 -0.07 -9.94
C GLU A 825 56.98 -1.43 -10.26
N GLU A 826 56.19 -2.35 -10.82
CA GLU A 826 56.67 -3.67 -11.26
C GLU A 826 57.75 -3.57 -12.32
N ARG A 827 57.63 -2.61 -13.25
CA ARG A 827 58.64 -2.33 -14.28
C ARG A 827 59.94 -1.83 -13.65
N THR A 828 59.84 -0.86 -12.72
CA THR A 828 61.01 -0.30 -12.04
C THR A 828 61.72 -1.32 -11.14
N ASP A 829 60.98 -2.21 -10.46
CA ASP A 829 61.57 -3.27 -9.65
C ASP A 829 62.20 -4.36 -10.54
N HIS A 830 61.62 -4.64 -11.70
CA HIS A 830 62.20 -5.56 -12.67
C HIS A 830 63.47 -4.99 -13.31
N ASP A 831 63.52 -3.70 -13.65
CA ASP A 831 64.71 -3.05 -14.17
C ASP A 831 65.78 -2.93 -13.07
N TYR A 832 65.42 -2.61 -11.82
CA TYR A 832 66.33 -2.63 -10.67
C TYR A 832 66.91 -4.02 -10.37
N ARG A 833 66.09 -5.09 -10.46
CA ARG A 833 66.56 -6.48 -10.34
C ARG A 833 67.46 -6.91 -11.50
N ARG A 834 67.23 -6.37 -12.69
CA ARG A 834 68.11 -6.59 -13.85
C ARG A 834 69.46 -5.95 -13.61
N ASP A 835 69.47 -4.70 -13.18
CA ASP A 835 70.69 -3.91 -12.98
C ASP A 835 71.52 -4.39 -11.78
N THR A 836 70.91 -5.10 -10.82
CA THR A 836 71.61 -5.72 -9.67
C THR A 836 72.07 -7.16 -9.93
N GLN A 837 71.73 -7.76 -11.08
CA GLN A 837 72.18 -9.10 -11.50
C GLN A 837 73.36 -9.08 -12.50
N TRP A 838 73.91 -7.90 -12.82
CA TRP A 838 75.11 -7.74 -13.65
C TRP A 838 76.36 -7.42 -12.84
#